data_AF-A0A242LPT3-F1
#
_entry.id   AF-A0A242LPT3-F1
#
_cell.length_a   1.000
_cell.length_b   1.000
_cell.length_c   1.000
_cell.angle_alpha   90.00
_cell.angle_beta   90.00
_cell.angle_gamma   90.00
#
_symmetry.space_group_name_H-M   'P 1'
#
loop_
_entity.id
_entity.type
_entity.pdbx_description
1 polymer ?
#
loop_
_entity_poly.entity_id
_entity_poly.type
_entity_poly.pdbx_seq_one_letter_code
_entity_poly.pdbx_strand_id
1 'polypeptide(L)'
;MNCWEILELEPTSDKKRIKKAYDEKVKLIDVEAAPIAFHTLEEAFDSALFLSGTIIESNRPIVSVESEQAKEDQAKADRTEVDKDIQEQDIEEVELQPFNENETSESIYEKKPTNHVELFDQELTEIFEQKDFFATIEKWTPLFSNQLAWSSDEHNQIKDRMQEFLLANYRVLSRQVITDIGVFFDFDSLVKEYKSGDYFCYSWIEIKQVPLFAFAIYRDISKEQRIQYFTNRYELFQIVDNGVANQSSWQERLEWCRSVTTKDYDVVTLEISYLLLNDFRMEQERTVTTFKKLLNEAKALKEGQELDFFRTYYEWVKNDGATNDVLTFDKSELTLPTTIIDLLMGHVYFSLRRHSRVKECWADLAKRNPSLFRENELALLQPVEPIQILTKKQKGAGSYLWAIFLLIVALVKIGGVISRNNEHKSYTTPSEIKSLFSGEQNVNKSFVTSSASALKESENLYDQFVYYFYVDREDPDQADFIETNLTGHAKEMAQKLTISDLPELAIDSKYAFHSSPDNVAEYGPVTALTLLEEEEPFIILQEDHDEKISTIFGTGWEILPKDKFDALWIDIQVRPMMSQKFFVVYYLLSDERKENLKDNPEYTTESVKKMLEKNSSMPTAVEFESGTWQISQDEEDKLYTIINDENDEHRFILSYDDYGRLEHIYGDKWEKMEEAKQKLIYANAEETIGVY
;
A
#
# COMPACT_ATOMS: atom_id res chain seq x y z
N MET A 1 -16.65 -21.82 -5.91
CA MET A 1 -18.06 -21.46 -6.06
C MET A 1 -18.14 -19.96 -5.99
N ASN A 2 -18.92 -19.33 -6.86
CA ASN A 2 -19.14 -17.89 -6.76
C ASN A 2 -20.17 -17.59 -5.65
N CYS A 3 -20.23 -16.33 -5.17
CA CYS A 3 -21.11 -15.94 -4.08
C CYS A 3 -22.60 -16.23 -4.38
N TRP A 4 -23.01 -16.15 -5.65
CA TRP A 4 -24.38 -16.40 -6.10
C TRP A 4 -24.76 -17.88 -6.00
N GLU A 5 -23.85 -18.78 -6.37
CA GLU A 5 -24.00 -20.23 -6.22
C GLU A 5 -24.08 -20.65 -4.75
N ILE A 6 -23.28 -20.02 -3.88
CA ILE A 6 -23.27 -20.30 -2.42
C ILE A 6 -24.59 -19.86 -1.77
N LEU A 7 -25.15 -18.72 -2.22
CA LEU A 7 -26.45 -18.22 -1.76
C LEU A 7 -27.64 -18.84 -2.50
N GLU A 8 -27.40 -19.69 -3.51
CA GLU A 8 -28.42 -20.25 -4.42
C GLU A 8 -29.32 -19.17 -5.05
N LEU A 9 -28.71 -18.07 -5.48
CA LEU A 9 -29.37 -16.95 -6.14
C LEU A 9 -28.82 -16.73 -7.55
N GLU A 10 -29.64 -16.17 -8.42
CA GLU A 10 -29.16 -15.50 -9.63
C GLU A 10 -28.62 -14.11 -9.27
N PRO A 11 -27.58 -13.59 -9.97
CA PRO A 11 -27.06 -12.25 -9.76
C PRO A 11 -28.18 -11.19 -9.75
N THR A 12 -28.25 -10.41 -8.68
CA THR A 12 -29.36 -9.45 -8.49
C THR A 12 -28.90 -8.19 -7.78
N SER A 13 -29.50 -7.05 -8.13
CA SER A 13 -29.34 -5.77 -7.42
C SER A 13 -30.30 -5.62 -6.23
N ASP A 14 -31.23 -6.55 -6.03
CA ASP A 14 -32.20 -6.50 -4.93
C ASP A 14 -31.58 -7.04 -3.63
N LYS A 15 -31.01 -6.13 -2.84
CA LYS A 15 -30.40 -6.41 -1.53
C LYS A 15 -31.34 -7.13 -0.56
N LYS A 16 -32.67 -6.98 -0.69
CA LYS A 16 -33.63 -7.70 0.18
C LYS A 16 -33.70 -9.18 -0.15
N ARG A 17 -33.52 -9.56 -1.42
CA ARG A 17 -33.47 -10.98 -1.84
C ARG A 17 -32.18 -11.64 -1.38
N ILE A 18 -31.06 -10.93 -1.45
CA ILE A 18 -29.75 -11.40 -0.97
C ILE A 18 -29.80 -11.70 0.53
N LYS A 19 -30.31 -10.75 1.32
CA LYS A 19 -30.47 -10.92 2.77
C LYS A 19 -31.39 -12.07 3.15
N LYS A 20 -32.49 -12.24 2.42
CA LYS A 20 -33.43 -13.34 2.65
C LYS A 20 -32.78 -14.71 2.39
N ALA A 21 -31.99 -14.85 1.33
CA ALA A 21 -31.30 -16.11 1.02
C ALA A 21 -30.22 -16.45 2.06
N TYR A 22 -29.48 -15.46 2.53
CA TYR A 22 -28.53 -15.62 3.63
C TYR A 22 -29.23 -16.10 4.92
N ASP A 23 -30.31 -15.44 5.34
CA ASP A 23 -31.05 -15.82 6.55
C ASP A 23 -31.65 -17.24 6.47
N GLU A 24 -32.01 -17.70 5.27
CA GLU A 24 -32.49 -19.07 5.04
C GLU A 24 -31.35 -20.10 5.12
N LYS A 25 -30.15 -19.76 4.65
CA LYS A 25 -28.96 -20.62 4.69
C LYS A 25 -28.32 -20.69 6.08
N VAL A 26 -28.26 -19.58 6.82
CA VAL A 26 -27.74 -19.55 8.19
C VAL A 26 -28.54 -20.48 9.11
N LYS A 27 -29.86 -20.56 8.93
CA LYS A 27 -30.73 -21.47 9.72
C LYS A 27 -30.44 -22.96 9.49
N LEU A 28 -29.75 -23.31 8.40
CA LEU A 28 -29.37 -24.68 8.06
C LEU A 28 -27.97 -25.05 8.57
N ILE A 29 -27.19 -24.07 9.05
CA ILE A 29 -25.83 -24.26 9.55
C ILE A 29 -25.84 -24.22 11.08
N ASP A 30 -25.37 -25.29 11.70
CA ASP A 30 -25.06 -25.29 13.13
C ASP A 30 -23.70 -24.59 13.33
N VAL A 31 -23.74 -23.35 13.83
CA VAL A 31 -22.60 -22.43 13.92
C VAL A 31 -21.49 -22.98 14.83
N GLU A 32 -21.83 -23.78 15.84
CA GLU A 32 -20.85 -24.38 16.75
C GLU A 32 -20.19 -25.64 16.16
N ALA A 33 -20.89 -26.37 15.28
CA ALA A 33 -20.39 -27.60 14.67
C ALA A 33 -19.66 -27.37 13.33
N ALA A 34 -19.96 -26.27 12.62
CA ALA A 34 -19.41 -25.98 11.30
C ALA A 34 -19.08 -24.48 11.11
N PRO A 35 -18.13 -23.91 11.88
CA PRO A 35 -17.79 -22.48 11.82
C PRO A 35 -17.27 -22.03 10.45
N ILE A 36 -16.60 -22.92 9.71
CA ILE A 36 -16.07 -22.64 8.36
C ILE A 36 -17.21 -22.49 7.35
N ALA A 37 -18.28 -23.28 7.46
CA ALA A 37 -19.44 -23.18 6.57
C ALA A 37 -20.21 -21.87 6.81
N PHE A 38 -20.27 -21.43 8.07
CA PHE A 38 -20.84 -20.14 8.43
C PHE A 38 -20.01 -18.98 7.87
N HIS A 39 -18.69 -19.02 8.06
CA HIS A 39 -17.77 -18.00 7.51
C HIS A 39 -17.81 -17.92 5.99
N THR A 40 -17.85 -19.07 5.30
CA THR A 40 -17.96 -19.12 3.83
C THR A 40 -19.29 -18.53 3.34
N LEU A 41 -20.38 -18.74 4.09
CA LEU A 41 -21.68 -18.16 3.78
C LEU A 41 -21.72 -16.64 4.06
N GLU A 42 -21.01 -16.18 5.08
CA GLU A 42 -20.83 -14.78 5.44
C GLU A 42 -20.03 -14.02 4.37
N GLU A 43 -18.87 -14.56 3.95
CA GLU A 43 -18.08 -14.02 2.84
C GLU A 43 -18.86 -13.97 1.53
N ALA A 44 -19.68 -15.00 1.24
CA ALA A 44 -20.54 -15.01 0.06
C ALA A 44 -21.64 -13.95 0.14
N PHE A 45 -22.21 -13.71 1.33
CA PHE A 45 -23.20 -12.66 1.56
C PHE A 45 -22.62 -11.25 1.36
N ASP A 46 -21.44 -10.99 1.91
CA ASP A 46 -20.77 -9.69 1.78
C ASP A 46 -20.34 -9.44 0.33
N SER A 47 -19.80 -10.46 -0.33
CA SER A 47 -19.45 -10.41 -1.75
C SER A 47 -20.68 -10.15 -2.65
N ALA A 48 -21.83 -10.78 -2.36
CA ALA A 48 -23.06 -10.57 -3.11
C ALA A 48 -23.65 -9.17 -2.86
N LEU A 49 -23.57 -8.64 -1.64
CA LEU A 49 -23.98 -7.27 -1.34
C LEU A 49 -23.12 -6.23 -2.06
N PHE A 50 -21.81 -6.43 -2.10
CA PHE A 50 -20.87 -5.60 -2.83
C PHE A 50 -21.19 -5.58 -4.33
N LEU A 51 -21.31 -6.77 -4.94
CA LEU A 51 -21.63 -6.90 -6.38
C LEU A 51 -23.05 -6.41 -6.72
N SER A 52 -24.01 -6.46 -5.79
CA SER A 52 -25.36 -5.91 -6.03
C SER A 52 -25.36 -4.39 -6.23
N GLY A 53 -24.36 -3.68 -5.70
CA GLY A 53 -24.17 -2.24 -5.89
C GLY A 53 -23.64 -1.90 -7.28
N THR A 54 -22.74 -2.72 -7.82
CA THR A 54 -22.12 -2.51 -9.15
C THR A 54 -23.02 -2.90 -10.31
N ILE A 55 -24.06 -3.72 -10.08
CA ILE A 55 -25.06 -4.09 -11.10
C ILE A 55 -25.94 -2.88 -11.53
N ILE A 56 -25.94 -1.77 -10.78
CA ILE A 56 -26.72 -0.57 -11.12
C ILE A 56 -26.04 0.30 -12.22
N GLU A 57 -24.74 0.14 -12.46
CA GLU A 57 -23.99 0.95 -13.44
C GLU A 57 -23.93 0.36 -14.86
N SER A 58 -24.50 -0.82 -15.08
CA SER A 58 -24.55 -1.48 -16.41
C SER A 58 -25.91 -1.43 -17.11
N ASN A 59 -26.88 -0.66 -16.59
CA ASN A 59 -28.19 -0.49 -17.24
C ASN A 59 -28.41 0.94 -17.78
N ARG A 60 -27.75 1.24 -18.91
CA ARG A 60 -28.34 2.10 -19.97
C ARG A 60 -28.68 1.25 -21.19
N PRO A 61 -29.82 1.56 -21.84
CA PRO A 61 -30.60 0.59 -22.60
C PRO A 61 -29.96 0.29 -23.95
N ILE A 62 -29.69 -0.99 -24.20
CA ILE A 62 -29.54 -1.48 -25.56
C ILE A 62 -30.91 -1.38 -26.21
N VAL A 63 -31.04 -0.42 -27.13
CA VAL A 63 -32.12 -0.38 -28.12
C VAL A 63 -32.07 -1.72 -28.88
N SER A 64 -32.99 -2.62 -28.53
CA SER A 64 -33.34 -3.76 -29.35
C SER A 64 -34.74 -3.50 -29.89
N VAL A 65 -34.78 -3.14 -31.18
CA VAL A 65 -36.01 -3.10 -31.96
C VAL A 65 -36.45 -4.54 -32.21
N GLU A 66 -37.62 -4.86 -31.65
CA GLU A 66 -38.68 -5.77 -32.09
C GLU A 66 -38.38 -6.86 -33.14
N SER A 67 -38.69 -8.11 -32.76
CA SER A 67 -39.86 -8.84 -33.29
C SER A 67 -40.12 -10.08 -32.41
N GLU A 68 -41.18 -10.06 -31.61
CA GLU A 68 -42.44 -10.78 -31.85
C GLU A 68 -42.27 -12.26 -32.25
N GLN A 69 -42.56 -13.18 -31.31
CA GLN A 69 -43.82 -13.92 -31.38
C GLN A 69 -44.14 -14.70 -30.09
N ALA A 70 -45.40 -14.54 -29.68
CA ALA A 70 -46.05 -15.12 -28.52
C ALA A 70 -46.47 -16.59 -28.71
N LYS A 71 -46.61 -17.31 -27.58
CA LYS A 71 -47.83 -18.03 -27.10
C LYS A 71 -47.42 -19.08 -26.05
N GLU A 72 -47.86 -19.00 -24.79
CA GLU A 72 -49.17 -19.33 -24.21
C GLU A 72 -49.30 -20.82 -23.77
N ASP A 73 -49.85 -20.99 -22.57
CA ASP A 73 -50.54 -22.15 -21.97
C ASP A 73 -49.82 -23.25 -21.14
N GLN A 74 -50.00 -23.10 -19.82
CA GLN A 74 -50.81 -23.93 -18.90
C GLN A 74 -50.63 -25.48 -18.81
N ALA A 75 -50.39 -25.88 -17.55
CA ALA A 75 -51.17 -26.83 -16.75
C ALA A 75 -50.84 -28.34 -16.68
N LYS A 76 -50.73 -28.76 -15.40
CA LYS A 76 -51.26 -29.98 -14.75
C LYS A 76 -50.58 -31.35 -14.96
N ALA A 77 -50.05 -31.81 -13.82
CA ALA A 77 -50.37 -33.06 -13.11
C ALA A 77 -50.24 -34.39 -13.86
N ASP A 78 -49.41 -35.28 -13.28
CA ASP A 78 -49.91 -36.62 -12.97
C ASP A 78 -49.32 -37.16 -11.66
N ARG A 79 -50.18 -37.84 -10.91
CA ARG A 79 -49.89 -38.60 -9.69
C ARG A 79 -49.33 -39.97 -10.09
N THR A 80 -48.64 -40.65 -9.19
CA THR A 80 -49.08 -41.97 -8.68
C THR A 80 -48.23 -42.33 -7.45
N GLU A 81 -48.93 -42.48 -6.32
CA GLU A 81 -48.50 -43.15 -5.09
C GLU A 81 -48.35 -44.66 -5.32
N VAL A 82 -47.39 -45.32 -4.67
CA VAL A 82 -47.63 -46.61 -4.02
C VAL A 82 -46.93 -46.65 -2.68
N ASP A 83 -47.77 -46.85 -1.68
CA ASP A 83 -47.59 -46.97 -0.25
C ASP A 83 -47.21 -48.42 0.17
N LYS A 84 -46.55 -48.58 1.33
CA LYS A 84 -46.58 -49.73 2.28
C LYS A 84 -45.41 -49.74 3.27
N ASP A 85 -45.49 -48.89 4.28
CA ASP A 85 -45.84 -49.17 5.68
C ASP A 85 -45.35 -50.45 6.45
N ILE A 86 -44.93 -50.17 7.71
CA ILE A 86 -44.91 -50.89 9.01
C ILE A 86 -43.89 -52.04 9.32
N GLN A 87 -42.98 -51.83 10.30
CA GLN A 87 -43.08 -52.34 11.70
C GLN A 87 -41.85 -52.09 12.61
N GLU A 88 -42.12 -51.41 13.74
CA GLU A 88 -41.35 -51.34 14.99
C GLU A 88 -41.57 -52.59 15.88
N GLN A 89 -40.79 -52.66 16.97
CA GLN A 89 -40.80 -53.55 18.15
C GLN A 89 -39.78 -54.71 18.11
N ASP A 90 -39.03 -55.09 19.16
CA ASP A 90 -39.11 -54.83 20.61
C ASP A 90 -37.71 -55.01 21.26
N ILE A 91 -37.56 -54.46 22.47
CA ILE A 91 -36.47 -54.69 23.43
C ILE A 91 -36.80 -55.95 24.25
N GLU A 92 -35.82 -56.83 24.51
CA GLU A 92 -35.84 -57.67 25.71
C GLU A 92 -34.43 -58.01 26.21
N GLU A 93 -34.36 -58.18 27.54
CA GLU A 93 -33.24 -58.09 28.48
C GLU A 93 -32.68 -59.51 28.84
N VAL A 94 -31.65 -59.55 29.72
CA VAL A 94 -31.15 -60.70 30.53
C VAL A 94 -30.08 -61.56 29.81
N GLU A 95 -28.90 -61.96 30.35
CA GLU A 95 -28.47 -62.33 31.70
C GLU A 95 -26.92 -62.30 31.83
N LEU A 96 -26.40 -62.01 33.03
CA LEU A 96 -24.98 -62.19 33.42
C LEU A 96 -24.75 -63.58 34.00
N GLN A 97 -23.66 -64.28 33.60
CA GLN A 97 -22.81 -65.13 34.50
C GLN A 97 -21.57 -65.76 33.80
N PRO A 98 -20.55 -66.33 34.50
CA PRO A 98 -19.23 -65.69 34.67
C PRO A 98 -18.00 -66.55 34.26
N PHE A 99 -16.82 -65.92 34.33
CA PHE A 99 -15.46 -66.46 34.59
C PHE A 99 -14.96 -67.69 33.79
N ASN A 100 -13.87 -67.52 33.03
CA ASN A 100 -12.81 -68.53 33.00
C ASN A 100 -11.43 -67.92 32.72
N GLU A 101 -10.47 -68.26 33.57
CA GLU A 101 -9.05 -67.91 33.46
C GLU A 101 -8.30 -68.83 32.49
N ASN A 102 -7.29 -68.24 31.83
CA ASN A 102 -6.12 -68.85 31.19
C ASN A 102 -6.33 -69.67 29.92
N GLU A 103 -5.91 -69.09 28.79
CA GLU A 103 -4.99 -69.77 27.87
C GLU A 103 -4.22 -68.75 27.01
N THR A 104 -2.91 -68.69 27.24
CA THR A 104 -1.90 -68.04 26.40
C THR A 104 -1.95 -68.54 24.96
N SER A 105 -2.14 -67.63 24.01
CA SER A 105 -1.70 -67.85 22.62
C SER A 105 -1.18 -66.53 22.04
N GLU A 106 0.02 -66.62 21.48
CA GLU A 106 0.80 -65.55 20.86
C GLU A 106 -0.02 -64.84 19.77
N SER A 107 -0.50 -63.63 20.04
CA SER A 107 -0.85 -62.69 18.99
C SER A 107 0.20 -61.59 18.97
N ILE A 108 0.86 -61.49 17.81
CA ILE A 108 1.72 -60.42 17.35
C ILE A 108 1.22 -59.07 17.91
N TYR A 109 1.93 -58.52 18.88
CA TYR A 109 1.72 -57.14 19.29
C TYR A 109 2.23 -56.25 18.15
N GLU A 110 1.33 -55.83 17.27
CA GLU A 110 1.46 -54.54 16.60
C GLU A 110 1.60 -53.49 17.72
N LYS A 111 2.81 -52.97 17.89
CA LYS A 111 3.06 -51.80 18.72
C LYS A 111 2.28 -50.63 18.12
N LYS A 112 1.10 -50.33 18.66
CA LYS A 112 0.55 -48.98 18.58
C LYS A 112 1.57 -48.03 19.24
N PRO A 113 1.99 -46.93 18.58
CA PRO A 113 2.84 -45.95 19.24
C PRO A 113 2.03 -45.30 20.35
N THR A 114 2.46 -45.49 21.61
CA THR A 114 1.78 -44.94 22.79
C THR A 114 2.27 -43.54 23.15
N ASN A 115 3.01 -42.87 22.25
CA ASN A 115 3.57 -41.54 22.48
C ASN A 115 3.07 -40.57 21.40
N HIS A 116 2.32 -39.53 21.81
CA HIS A 116 1.76 -38.55 20.87
C HIS A 116 2.85 -37.74 20.16
N VAL A 117 4.03 -37.59 20.77
CA VAL A 117 5.20 -36.94 20.14
C VAL A 117 5.71 -37.76 18.96
N GLU A 118 5.80 -39.09 19.09
CA GLU A 118 6.27 -39.97 18.00
C GLU A 118 5.28 -39.99 16.82
N LEU A 119 3.98 -39.95 17.13
CA LEU A 119 2.92 -39.83 16.12
C LEU A 119 3.02 -38.48 15.39
N PHE A 120 3.20 -37.39 16.13
CA PHE A 120 3.40 -36.06 15.56
C PHE A 120 4.63 -36.01 14.66
N ASP A 121 5.77 -36.57 15.08
CA ASP A 121 6.99 -36.62 14.28
C ASP A 121 6.79 -37.41 12.97
N GLN A 122 6.01 -38.50 13.01
CA GLN A 122 5.65 -39.28 11.82
C GLN A 122 4.77 -38.47 10.86
N GLU A 123 3.70 -37.86 11.37
CA GLU A 123 2.78 -37.03 10.57
C GLU A 123 3.50 -35.81 9.96
N LEU A 124 4.40 -35.18 10.72
CA LEU A 124 5.18 -34.03 10.24
C LEU A 124 6.15 -34.45 9.13
N THR A 125 6.77 -35.62 9.28
CA THR A 125 7.63 -36.21 8.25
C THR A 125 6.83 -36.53 6.99
N GLU A 126 5.63 -37.10 7.12
CA GLU A 126 4.75 -37.39 5.98
C GLU A 126 4.37 -36.12 5.23
N ILE A 127 3.95 -35.06 5.93
CA ILE A 127 3.63 -33.76 5.33
C ILE A 127 4.85 -33.19 4.60
N PHE A 128 6.02 -33.22 5.24
CA PHE A 128 7.26 -32.72 4.64
C PHE A 128 7.63 -33.50 3.37
N GLU A 129 7.53 -34.83 3.40
CA GLU A 129 7.82 -35.70 2.27
C GLU A 129 6.86 -35.51 1.10
N GLN A 130 5.63 -35.02 1.30
CA GLN A 130 4.75 -34.67 0.18
C GLN A 130 5.24 -33.46 -0.61
N LYS A 131 6.01 -32.55 0.02
CA LYS A 131 6.55 -31.32 -0.58
C LYS A 131 5.48 -30.52 -1.32
N ASP A 132 4.32 -30.38 -0.71
CA ASP A 132 3.19 -29.61 -1.23
C ASP A 132 2.47 -28.82 -0.12
N PHE A 133 3.13 -28.67 1.04
CA PHE A 133 2.64 -28.09 2.29
C PHE A 133 2.76 -26.55 2.38
N PHE A 134 3.33 -25.91 1.36
CA PHE A 134 3.87 -24.54 1.44
C PHE A 134 2.85 -23.46 1.83
N ALA A 135 1.61 -23.56 1.36
CA ALA A 135 0.60 -22.51 1.54
C ALA A 135 -0.80 -23.00 1.94
N THR A 136 -1.02 -24.31 2.02
CA THR A 136 -2.35 -24.90 2.22
C THR A 136 -2.50 -25.33 3.66
N ILE A 137 -3.26 -24.57 4.47
CA ILE A 137 -3.43 -24.82 5.91
C ILE A 137 -4.10 -26.18 6.18
N GLU A 138 -4.95 -26.66 5.27
CA GLU A 138 -5.66 -27.93 5.38
C GLU A 138 -4.70 -29.13 5.43
N LYS A 139 -3.48 -28.97 4.92
CA LYS A 139 -2.43 -30.00 4.99
C LYS A 139 -1.77 -30.08 6.35
N TRP A 140 -1.87 -29.02 7.14
CA TRP A 140 -1.34 -28.94 8.50
C TRP A 140 -2.38 -29.33 9.55
N THR A 141 -3.66 -29.15 9.27
CA THR A 141 -4.77 -29.49 10.19
C THR A 141 -4.68 -30.91 10.81
N PRO A 142 -4.27 -31.96 10.08
CA PRO A 142 -4.14 -33.30 10.65
C PRO A 142 -3.18 -33.36 11.85
N LEU A 143 -2.05 -32.64 11.81
CA LEU A 143 -1.05 -32.59 12.89
C LEU A 143 -1.63 -32.13 14.23
N PHE A 144 -2.67 -31.31 14.18
CA PHE A 144 -3.22 -30.63 15.34
C PHE A 144 -4.55 -31.24 15.80
N SER A 145 -5.09 -32.22 15.07
CA SER A 145 -6.40 -32.81 15.33
C SER A 145 -6.48 -33.58 16.66
N ASN A 146 -5.33 -33.98 17.22
CA ASN A 146 -5.24 -34.71 18.49
C ASN A 146 -4.80 -33.83 19.67
N GLN A 147 -4.80 -32.50 19.56
CA GLN A 147 -4.27 -31.58 20.59
C GLN A 147 -4.86 -31.82 21.99
N LEU A 148 -6.16 -32.09 22.08
CA LEU A 148 -6.85 -32.33 23.36
C LEU A 148 -6.38 -33.60 24.09
N ALA A 149 -5.68 -34.49 23.39
CA ALA A 149 -5.13 -35.72 23.97
C ALA A 149 -3.70 -35.55 24.52
N TRP A 150 -3.02 -34.44 24.21
CA TRP A 150 -1.63 -34.22 24.63
C TRP A 150 -1.56 -33.83 26.12
N SER A 151 -0.67 -34.49 26.85
CA SER A 151 -0.25 -34.00 28.16
C SER A 151 0.54 -32.69 28.04
N SER A 152 0.69 -31.96 29.14
CA SER A 152 1.47 -30.70 29.15
C SER A 152 2.92 -30.91 28.71
N ASP A 153 3.53 -32.05 29.05
CA ASP A 153 4.91 -32.37 28.68
C ASP A 153 5.03 -32.73 27.20
N GLU A 154 4.03 -33.42 26.63
CA GLU A 154 3.97 -33.73 25.20
C GLU A 154 3.71 -32.46 24.38
N HIS A 155 2.80 -31.59 24.83
CA HIS A 155 2.53 -30.31 24.20
C HIS A 155 3.79 -29.45 24.11
N ASN A 156 4.58 -29.37 25.18
CA ASN A 156 5.85 -28.63 25.18
C ASN A 156 6.88 -29.24 24.21
N GLN A 157 7.02 -30.57 24.19
CA GLN A 157 7.91 -31.23 23.24
C GLN A 157 7.48 -31.01 21.78
N ILE A 158 6.18 -31.11 21.48
CA ILE A 158 5.63 -30.85 20.15
C ILE A 158 5.84 -29.38 19.77
N LYS A 159 5.66 -28.46 20.71
CA LYS A 159 5.96 -27.04 20.53
C LYS A 159 7.44 -26.84 20.18
N ASP A 160 8.37 -27.51 20.86
CA ASP A 160 9.81 -27.45 20.56
C ASP A 160 10.12 -28.03 19.16
N ARG A 161 9.48 -29.15 18.78
CA ARG A 161 9.61 -29.71 17.42
C ARG A 161 9.15 -28.75 16.34
N MET A 162 8.05 -28.04 16.56
CA MET A 162 7.56 -27.05 15.61
C MET A 162 8.48 -25.84 15.52
N GLN A 163 9.07 -25.39 16.63
CA GLN A 163 10.10 -24.34 16.62
C GLN A 163 11.32 -24.75 15.76
N GLU A 164 11.84 -25.97 15.96
CA GLU A 164 12.94 -26.52 15.16
C GLU A 164 12.57 -26.59 13.67
N PHE A 165 11.35 -27.06 13.37
CA PHE A 165 10.86 -27.16 12.00
C PHE A 165 10.77 -25.79 11.31
N LEU A 166 10.19 -24.79 11.99
CA LEU A 166 10.05 -23.43 11.46
C LEU A 166 11.41 -22.79 11.23
N LEU A 167 12.36 -22.92 12.16
CA LEU A 167 13.73 -22.40 11.97
C LEU A 167 14.41 -22.97 10.72
N ALA A 168 14.17 -24.26 10.44
CA ALA A 168 14.73 -24.91 9.27
C ALA A 168 14.01 -24.54 7.97
N ASN A 169 12.69 -24.29 7.99
CA ASN A 169 11.85 -24.31 6.79
C ASN A 169 11.01 -23.06 6.54
N TYR A 170 11.03 -22.03 7.39
CA TYR A 170 10.19 -20.82 7.22
C TYR A 170 10.30 -20.17 5.84
N ARG A 171 11.49 -20.23 5.22
CA ARG A 171 11.77 -19.69 3.87
C ARG A 171 10.90 -20.27 2.76
N VAL A 172 10.33 -21.46 2.96
CA VAL A 172 9.48 -22.13 1.97
C VAL A 172 8.01 -22.16 2.39
N LEU A 173 7.65 -21.50 3.48
CA LEU A 173 6.27 -21.44 3.97
C LEU A 173 5.64 -20.09 3.66
N SER A 174 4.36 -20.10 3.34
CA SER A 174 3.57 -18.88 3.26
C SER A 174 3.43 -18.23 4.63
N ARG A 175 3.33 -16.90 4.65
CA ARG A 175 3.06 -16.14 5.87
C ARG A 175 1.80 -16.64 6.60
N GLN A 176 0.76 -17.03 5.87
CA GLN A 176 -0.48 -17.56 6.46
C GLN A 176 -0.22 -18.81 7.29
N VAL A 177 0.47 -19.81 6.73
CA VAL A 177 0.82 -21.05 7.46
C VAL A 177 1.65 -20.75 8.70
N ILE A 178 2.62 -19.84 8.61
CA ILE A 178 3.44 -19.43 9.76
C ILE A 178 2.59 -18.76 10.84
N THR A 179 1.70 -17.84 10.45
CA THR A 179 0.80 -17.15 11.36
C THR A 179 -0.12 -18.13 12.09
N ASP A 180 -0.74 -19.06 11.37
CA ASP A 180 -1.66 -20.04 11.95
C ASP A 180 -0.96 -20.97 12.95
N ILE A 181 0.22 -21.47 12.59
CA ILE A 181 1.07 -22.26 13.49
C ILE A 181 1.47 -21.42 14.71
N GLY A 182 1.81 -20.15 14.50
CA GLY A 182 2.20 -19.22 15.56
C GLY A 182 1.09 -18.92 16.55
N VAL A 183 -0.14 -18.76 16.06
CA VAL A 183 -1.34 -18.58 16.89
C VAL A 183 -1.64 -19.86 17.66
N PHE A 184 -1.57 -21.03 17.00
CA PHE A 184 -1.86 -22.31 17.64
C PHE A 184 -0.94 -22.61 18.84
N PHE A 185 0.37 -22.35 18.72
CA PHE A 185 1.33 -22.58 19.79
C PHE A 185 1.57 -21.37 20.72
N ASP A 186 0.91 -20.26 20.45
CA ASP A 186 1.08 -18.97 21.13
C ASP A 186 2.57 -18.56 21.23
N PHE A 187 3.25 -18.51 20.08
CA PHE A 187 4.65 -18.09 20.01
C PHE A 187 4.81 -16.60 20.35
N ASP A 188 3.80 -15.76 20.11
CA ASP A 188 3.86 -14.34 20.45
C ASP A 188 3.93 -14.11 21.97
N SER A 189 3.19 -14.88 22.78
CA SER A 189 3.35 -14.83 24.24
C SER A 189 4.68 -15.43 24.69
N LEU A 190 5.14 -16.52 24.05
CA LEU A 190 6.46 -17.10 24.33
C LEU A 190 7.58 -16.06 24.21
N VAL A 191 7.59 -15.27 23.14
CA VAL A 191 8.60 -14.22 22.92
C VAL A 191 8.49 -13.07 23.93
N LYS A 192 7.26 -12.69 24.35
CA LYS A 192 7.05 -11.61 25.35
C LYS A 192 7.54 -11.99 26.75
N GLU A 193 7.40 -13.26 27.13
CA GLU A 193 7.75 -13.74 28.47
C GLU A 193 9.24 -14.06 28.63
N TYR A 194 9.96 -14.31 27.53
CA TYR A 194 11.33 -14.83 27.58
C TYR A 194 12.40 -13.73 27.73
N LYS A 195 13.19 -13.82 28.80
CA LYS A 195 14.34 -12.93 29.06
C LYS A 195 15.67 -13.59 28.68
N SER A 196 15.99 -13.52 27.39
CA SER A 196 17.28 -13.86 26.75
C SER A 196 17.69 -15.34 26.70
N GLY A 197 18.22 -15.78 25.54
CA GLY A 197 18.98 -17.03 25.37
C GLY A 197 18.40 -18.04 24.36
N ASP A 198 17.12 -17.93 24.01
CA ASP A 198 16.48 -18.82 23.03
C ASP A 198 16.59 -18.26 21.60
N TYR A 199 17.27 -18.99 20.72
CA TYR A 199 17.47 -18.61 19.32
C TYR A 199 16.15 -18.50 18.54
N PHE A 200 15.15 -19.31 18.87
CA PHE A 200 13.84 -19.24 18.23
C PHE A 200 13.17 -17.89 18.51
N CYS A 201 13.17 -17.44 19.77
CA CYS A 201 12.54 -16.18 20.17
C CYS A 201 13.14 -14.95 19.44
N TYR A 202 14.43 -14.96 19.12
CA TYR A 202 15.06 -13.91 18.30
C TYR A 202 14.65 -14.01 16.82
N SER A 203 14.54 -15.23 16.31
CA SER A 203 14.25 -15.49 14.90
C SER A 203 12.76 -15.37 14.58
N TRP A 204 11.88 -15.46 15.57
CA TRP A 204 10.42 -15.43 15.38
C TRP A 204 9.93 -14.16 14.70
N ILE A 205 10.55 -13.01 14.99
CA ILE A 205 10.23 -11.73 14.34
C ILE A 205 10.51 -11.83 12.83
N GLU A 206 11.66 -12.38 12.44
CA GLU A 206 12.02 -12.60 11.03
C GLU A 206 11.11 -13.64 10.37
N ILE A 207 10.81 -14.74 11.07
CA ILE A 207 9.94 -15.82 10.60
C ILE A 207 8.53 -15.29 10.27
N LYS A 208 7.99 -14.37 11.08
CA LYS A 208 6.68 -13.75 10.82
C LYS A 208 6.69 -12.77 9.64
N GLN A 209 7.85 -12.21 9.33
CA GLN A 209 8.00 -11.17 8.32
C GLN A 209 8.36 -11.71 6.93
N VAL A 210 8.24 -13.03 6.69
CA VAL A 210 8.43 -13.60 5.35
C VAL A 210 7.53 -12.92 4.30
N PRO A 211 7.97 -12.79 3.04
CA PRO A 211 7.19 -12.16 1.99
C PRO A 211 5.89 -12.92 1.71
N LEU A 212 4.88 -12.19 1.20
CA LEU A 212 3.56 -12.71 0.83
C LEU A 212 3.60 -13.46 -0.51
N PHE A 213 4.53 -14.40 -0.67
CA PHE A 213 4.69 -15.13 -1.93
C PHE A 213 3.55 -16.09 -2.23
N ALA A 214 3.25 -16.22 -3.52
CA ALA A 214 2.38 -17.26 -4.02
C ALA A 214 3.18 -18.58 -4.13
N PHE A 215 2.63 -19.67 -3.61
CA PHE A 215 3.28 -20.99 -3.72
C PHE A 215 2.59 -21.91 -4.72
N ALA A 216 1.45 -21.52 -5.31
CA ALA A 216 0.67 -22.35 -6.23
C ALA A 216 1.47 -22.94 -7.41
N ILE A 217 2.56 -22.28 -7.81
CA ILE A 217 3.49 -22.74 -8.85
C ILE A 217 4.18 -24.07 -8.51
N TYR A 218 4.12 -24.55 -7.26
CA TYR A 218 4.66 -25.86 -6.87
C TYR A 218 4.10 -27.00 -7.73
N ARG A 219 2.89 -26.83 -8.27
CA ARG A 219 2.21 -27.81 -9.15
C ARG A 219 2.94 -27.98 -10.49
N ASP A 220 3.61 -26.93 -10.95
CA ASP A 220 4.38 -26.92 -12.19
C ASP A 220 5.85 -27.33 -11.98
N ILE A 221 6.28 -27.50 -10.72
CA ILE A 221 7.65 -27.84 -10.33
C ILE A 221 7.71 -29.30 -9.89
N SER A 222 8.73 -30.02 -10.37
CA SER A 222 8.96 -31.42 -9.95
C SER A 222 9.15 -31.51 -8.44
N LYS A 223 8.59 -32.57 -7.83
CA LYS A 223 8.55 -32.75 -6.38
C LYS A 223 9.93 -32.59 -5.73
N GLU A 224 10.96 -33.12 -6.37
CA GLU A 224 12.34 -33.14 -5.89
C GLU A 224 12.95 -31.75 -5.83
N GLN A 225 12.54 -30.84 -6.72
CA GLN A 225 13.11 -29.50 -6.87
C GLN A 225 12.42 -28.43 -6.00
N ARG A 226 11.20 -28.67 -5.50
CA ARG A 226 10.35 -27.63 -4.85
C ARG A 226 11.00 -26.92 -3.67
N ILE A 227 11.58 -27.67 -2.72
CA ILE A 227 12.23 -27.07 -1.53
C ILE A 227 13.35 -26.14 -1.97
N GLN A 228 14.28 -26.67 -2.76
CA GLN A 228 15.41 -25.89 -3.25
C GLN A 228 14.94 -24.68 -4.07
N TYR A 229 13.86 -24.80 -4.83
CA TYR A 229 13.29 -23.70 -5.59
C TYR A 229 12.79 -22.57 -4.72
N PHE A 230 11.92 -22.87 -3.76
CA PHE A 230 11.40 -21.83 -2.89
C PHE A 230 12.48 -21.24 -1.98
N THR A 231 13.49 -22.02 -1.58
CA THR A 231 14.68 -21.49 -0.92
C THR A 231 15.41 -20.49 -1.82
N ASN A 232 15.76 -20.84 -3.07
CA ASN A 232 16.44 -19.92 -3.98
C ASN A 232 15.60 -18.65 -4.24
N ARG A 233 14.28 -18.77 -4.38
CA ARG A 233 13.37 -17.63 -4.53
C ARG A 233 13.41 -16.71 -3.30
N TYR A 234 13.39 -17.27 -2.10
CA TYR A 234 13.54 -16.50 -0.86
C TYR A 234 14.92 -15.82 -0.77
N GLU A 235 15.99 -16.49 -1.19
CA GLU A 235 17.33 -15.88 -1.22
C GLU A 235 17.42 -14.71 -2.21
N LEU A 236 16.73 -14.78 -3.36
CA LEU A 236 16.61 -13.65 -4.28
C LEU A 236 15.94 -12.45 -3.60
N PHE A 237 14.85 -12.69 -2.87
CA PHE A 237 14.18 -11.67 -2.07
C PHE A 237 15.12 -11.03 -1.05
N GLN A 238 15.84 -11.85 -0.28
CA GLN A 238 16.78 -11.36 0.73
C GLN A 238 17.91 -10.52 0.13
N ILE A 239 18.43 -10.87 -1.05
CA ILE A 239 19.45 -10.05 -1.72
C ILE A 239 18.91 -8.64 -2.00
N VAL A 240 17.67 -8.56 -2.51
CA VAL A 240 17.01 -7.29 -2.83
C VAL A 240 16.66 -6.52 -1.55
N ASP A 241 16.05 -7.19 -0.56
CA ASP A 241 15.55 -6.58 0.66
C ASP A 241 16.68 -6.06 1.58
N ASN A 242 17.85 -6.71 1.54
CA ASN A 242 19.04 -6.19 2.22
C ASN A 242 19.64 -4.96 1.52
N GLY A 243 19.23 -4.67 0.28
CA GLY A 243 19.68 -3.51 -0.48
C GLY A 243 21.15 -3.57 -0.91
N VAL A 244 21.80 -4.74 -0.86
CA VAL A 244 23.22 -4.92 -1.24
C VAL A 244 23.30 -5.77 -2.50
N ALA A 245 23.72 -5.16 -3.61
CA ALA A 245 23.89 -5.84 -4.88
C ALA A 245 25.02 -6.89 -4.81
N ASN A 246 24.67 -8.14 -4.52
CA ASN A 246 25.56 -9.29 -4.62
C ASN A 246 25.36 -9.99 -5.97
N GLN A 247 26.04 -9.47 -7.00
CA GLN A 247 25.82 -9.92 -8.37
C GLN A 247 26.07 -11.41 -8.59
N SER A 248 27.11 -11.99 -7.97
CA SER A 248 27.41 -13.42 -8.16
C SER A 248 26.35 -14.31 -7.53
N SER A 249 25.93 -14.01 -6.30
CA SER A 249 24.87 -14.77 -5.63
C SER A 249 23.53 -14.58 -6.35
N TRP A 250 23.23 -13.36 -6.78
CA TRP A 250 22.02 -13.06 -7.54
C TRP A 250 21.94 -13.91 -8.81
N GLN A 251 22.98 -13.90 -9.65
CA GLN A 251 22.98 -14.64 -10.91
C GLN A 251 22.87 -16.15 -10.70
N GLU A 252 23.63 -16.72 -9.75
CA GLU A 252 23.57 -18.15 -9.46
C GLU A 252 22.16 -18.61 -9.06
N ARG A 253 21.50 -17.87 -8.16
CA ARG A 253 20.15 -18.18 -7.68
C ARG A 253 19.10 -17.97 -8.77
N LEU A 254 19.23 -16.89 -9.54
CA LEU A 254 18.30 -16.55 -10.61
C LEU A 254 18.36 -17.57 -11.74
N GLU A 255 19.56 -17.91 -12.23
CA GLU A 255 19.74 -18.92 -13.27
C GLU A 255 19.15 -20.27 -12.84
N TRP A 256 19.34 -20.63 -11.57
CA TRP A 256 18.75 -21.85 -11.01
C TRP A 256 17.22 -21.79 -11.05
N CYS A 257 16.59 -20.73 -10.55
CA CYS A 257 15.13 -20.57 -10.59
C CYS A 257 14.59 -20.62 -12.03
N ARG A 258 15.21 -19.88 -12.96
CA ARG A 258 14.82 -19.83 -14.37
C ARG A 258 15.01 -21.16 -15.10
N SER A 259 15.97 -21.98 -14.67
CA SER A 259 16.16 -23.33 -15.22
C SER A 259 15.05 -24.31 -14.82
N VAL A 260 14.40 -24.08 -13.68
CA VAL A 260 13.30 -24.92 -13.18
C VAL A 260 11.95 -24.46 -13.76
N THR A 261 11.68 -23.16 -13.74
CA THR A 261 10.47 -22.60 -14.36
C THR A 261 10.65 -21.13 -14.70
N THR A 262 10.01 -20.68 -15.77
CA THR A 262 9.92 -19.26 -16.16
C THR A 262 8.56 -18.65 -15.85
N LYS A 263 7.66 -19.40 -15.21
CA LYS A 263 6.26 -19.00 -14.98
C LYS A 263 5.99 -18.41 -13.59
N ASP A 264 7.02 -18.23 -12.78
CA ASP A 264 6.86 -17.66 -11.44
C ASP A 264 6.89 -16.14 -11.51
N TYR A 265 5.72 -15.53 -11.31
CA TYR A 265 5.53 -14.08 -11.28
C TYR A 265 6.42 -13.41 -10.24
N ASP A 266 6.57 -14.01 -9.06
CA ASP A 266 7.35 -13.44 -7.95
C ASP A 266 8.84 -13.37 -8.30
N VAL A 267 9.35 -14.32 -9.09
CA VAL A 267 10.75 -14.28 -9.58
C VAL A 267 10.94 -13.14 -10.59
N VAL A 268 9.97 -12.91 -11.48
CA VAL A 268 10.05 -11.82 -12.47
C VAL A 268 9.99 -10.45 -11.78
N THR A 269 9.12 -10.27 -10.79
CA THR A 269 9.04 -9.00 -10.04
C THR A 269 10.30 -8.76 -9.20
N LEU A 270 10.92 -9.80 -8.66
CA LEU A 270 12.23 -9.72 -8.01
C LEU A 270 13.35 -9.36 -9.00
N GLU A 271 13.29 -9.81 -10.24
CA GLU A 271 14.23 -9.38 -11.29
C GLU A 271 14.08 -7.90 -11.63
N ILE A 272 12.85 -7.41 -11.77
CA ILE A 272 12.58 -5.98 -11.95
C ILE A 272 13.15 -5.19 -10.76
N SER A 273 12.86 -5.66 -9.55
CA SER A 273 13.34 -5.09 -8.30
C SER A 273 14.87 -5.00 -8.25
N TYR A 274 15.57 -6.08 -8.55
CA TYR A 274 17.04 -6.10 -8.56
C TYR A 274 17.61 -5.22 -9.68
N LEU A 275 16.98 -5.18 -10.85
CA LEU A 275 17.37 -4.28 -11.93
C LEU A 275 17.32 -2.82 -11.46
N LEU A 276 16.22 -2.42 -10.81
CA LEU A 276 16.06 -1.07 -10.28
C LEU A 276 16.94 -0.80 -9.05
N LEU A 277 17.25 -1.79 -8.23
CA LEU A 277 18.24 -1.61 -7.15
C LEU A 277 19.60 -1.14 -7.70
N ASN A 278 19.97 -1.56 -8.91
CA ASN A 278 21.23 -1.16 -9.54
C ASN A 278 21.13 0.16 -10.34
N ASP A 279 19.93 0.56 -10.77
CA ASP A 279 19.71 1.75 -11.60
C ASP A 279 18.26 2.24 -11.47
N PHE A 280 17.86 2.67 -10.26
CA PHE A 280 16.47 3.09 -9.99
C PHE A 280 16.13 4.41 -10.69
N ARG A 281 17.14 5.19 -11.07
CA ARG A 281 17.01 6.40 -11.91
C ARG A 281 16.82 6.05 -13.40
N MET A 282 16.97 4.76 -13.74
CA MET A 282 16.85 4.21 -15.09
C MET A 282 17.69 4.96 -16.13
N GLU A 283 18.89 5.37 -15.78
CA GLU A 283 19.74 6.21 -16.64
C GLU A 283 20.36 5.41 -17.78
N GLN A 284 20.51 4.10 -17.61
CA GLN A 284 21.07 3.23 -18.63
C GLN A 284 19.96 2.74 -19.59
N GLU A 285 20.15 2.92 -20.89
CA GLU A 285 19.23 2.42 -21.93
C GLU A 285 19.02 0.89 -21.82
N ARG A 286 20.06 0.17 -21.42
CA ARG A 286 19.99 -1.28 -21.14
C ARG A 286 19.03 -1.59 -20.01
N THR A 287 18.98 -0.76 -18.96
CA THR A 287 18.03 -0.90 -17.85
C THR A 287 16.61 -0.74 -18.38
N VAL A 288 16.32 0.33 -19.11
CA VAL A 288 14.99 0.60 -19.69
C VAL A 288 14.54 -0.55 -20.60
N THR A 289 15.41 -1.02 -21.49
CA THR A 289 15.11 -2.13 -22.41
C THR A 289 14.82 -3.43 -21.66
N THR A 290 15.64 -3.75 -20.66
CA THR A 290 15.47 -4.97 -19.85
C THR A 290 14.21 -4.88 -18.98
N PHE A 291 13.95 -3.71 -18.41
CA PHE A 291 12.76 -3.41 -17.62
C PHE A 291 11.49 -3.64 -18.44
N LYS A 292 11.37 -3.05 -19.64
CA LYS A 292 10.22 -3.23 -20.53
C LYS A 292 10.00 -4.70 -20.88
N LYS A 293 11.08 -5.45 -21.14
CA LYS A 293 11.00 -6.88 -21.41
C LYS A 293 10.42 -7.65 -20.22
N LEU A 294 10.95 -7.41 -19.02
CA LEU A 294 10.50 -8.07 -17.79
C LEU A 294 9.06 -7.67 -17.42
N LEU A 295 8.69 -6.42 -17.63
CA LEU A 295 7.32 -5.93 -17.40
C LEU A 295 6.31 -6.66 -18.29
N ASN A 296 6.63 -6.83 -19.58
CA ASN A 296 5.80 -7.60 -20.51
C ASN A 296 5.73 -9.09 -20.13
N GLU A 297 6.83 -9.65 -19.65
CA GLU A 297 6.88 -11.03 -19.18
C GLU A 297 6.01 -11.23 -17.94
N ALA A 298 6.11 -10.35 -16.94
CA ALA A 298 5.26 -10.37 -15.76
C ALA A 298 3.79 -10.20 -16.13
N LYS A 299 3.47 -9.26 -17.03
CA LYS A 299 2.10 -9.04 -17.55
C LYS A 299 1.51 -10.30 -18.18
N ALA A 300 2.32 -11.07 -18.90
CA ALA A 300 1.87 -12.31 -19.53
C ALA A 300 1.57 -13.43 -18.52
N LEU A 301 2.09 -13.34 -17.29
CA LEU A 301 1.84 -14.30 -16.22
C LEU A 301 0.64 -13.90 -15.36
N LYS A 302 0.58 -12.63 -14.93
CA LYS A 302 -0.43 -12.09 -14.02
C LYS A 302 -0.44 -10.56 -14.07
N GLU A 303 -1.62 -9.96 -14.04
CA GLU A 303 -1.78 -8.54 -13.68
C GLU A 303 -1.95 -8.40 -12.16
N GLY A 304 -1.39 -7.34 -11.59
CA GLY A 304 -1.38 -7.11 -10.15
C GLY A 304 -0.81 -5.73 -9.80
N GLN A 305 -1.08 -5.29 -8.58
CA GLN A 305 -0.69 -3.97 -8.07
C GLN A 305 0.82 -3.73 -8.14
N GLU A 306 1.65 -4.76 -8.00
CA GLU A 306 3.12 -4.63 -8.09
C GLU A 306 3.57 -4.25 -9.50
N LEU A 307 2.91 -4.81 -10.52
CA LEU A 307 3.19 -4.48 -11.91
C LEU A 307 2.72 -3.07 -12.24
N ASP A 308 1.56 -2.67 -11.70
CA ASP A 308 1.03 -1.32 -11.85
C ASP A 308 1.92 -0.30 -11.14
N PHE A 309 2.45 -0.61 -9.96
CA PHE A 309 3.42 0.22 -9.26
C PHE A 309 4.69 0.42 -10.08
N PHE A 310 5.29 -0.66 -10.60
CA PHE A 310 6.47 -0.55 -11.45
C PHE A 310 6.20 0.21 -12.75
N ARG A 311 5.05 -0.04 -13.40
CA ARG A 311 4.64 0.70 -14.59
C ARG A 311 4.51 2.18 -14.29
N THR A 312 3.81 2.53 -13.21
CA THR A 312 3.58 3.92 -12.81
C THR A 312 4.89 4.62 -12.46
N TYR A 313 5.80 3.95 -11.75
CA TYR A 313 7.13 4.46 -11.50
C TYR A 313 7.94 4.67 -12.79
N TYR A 314 7.84 3.73 -13.74
CA TYR A 314 8.47 3.85 -15.06
C TYR A 314 7.90 5.03 -15.86
N GLU A 315 6.57 5.19 -15.88
CA GLU A 315 5.91 6.33 -16.52
C GLU A 315 6.37 7.64 -15.90
N TRP A 316 6.43 7.73 -14.57
CA TRP A 316 6.95 8.90 -13.86
C TRP A 316 8.42 9.21 -14.22
N VAL A 317 9.30 8.21 -14.20
CA VAL A 317 10.75 8.43 -14.38
C VAL A 317 11.17 8.58 -15.84
N LYS A 318 10.35 8.17 -16.83
CA LYS A 318 10.71 8.21 -18.26
C LYS A 318 9.72 8.89 -19.20
N ASN A 319 8.46 9.00 -18.81
CA ASN A 319 7.39 9.48 -19.68
C ASN A 319 6.56 10.59 -19.02
N ASP A 320 7.16 11.33 -18.08
CA ASP A 320 6.53 12.45 -17.38
C ASP A 320 5.20 12.12 -16.68
N GLY A 321 5.05 10.87 -16.22
CA GLY A 321 3.93 10.45 -15.38
C GLY A 321 3.84 11.29 -14.10
N ALA A 322 2.65 11.38 -13.50
CA ALA A 322 2.48 12.22 -12.32
C ALA A 322 3.19 11.60 -11.11
N THR A 323 3.85 12.43 -10.30
CA THR A 323 4.45 12.03 -9.02
C THR A 323 3.43 11.35 -8.11
N ASN A 324 2.18 11.83 -8.16
CA ASN A 324 1.09 11.39 -7.30
C ASN A 324 0.69 9.95 -7.60
N ASP A 325 0.70 9.55 -8.87
CA ASP A 325 0.32 8.20 -9.29
C ASP A 325 1.23 7.14 -8.63
N VAL A 326 2.51 7.47 -8.43
CA VAL A 326 3.45 6.58 -7.70
C VAL A 326 3.18 6.59 -6.20
N LEU A 327 2.86 7.76 -5.63
CA LEU A 327 2.72 7.95 -4.19
C LEU A 327 1.35 7.53 -3.63
N THR A 328 0.35 7.28 -4.48
CA THR A 328 -0.96 6.75 -4.07
C THR A 328 -0.93 5.27 -3.68
N PHE A 329 0.14 4.55 -3.99
CA PHE A 329 0.27 3.13 -3.64
C PHE A 329 0.51 2.95 -2.14
N ASP A 330 -0.27 2.07 -1.52
CA ASP A 330 -0.05 1.66 -0.13
C ASP A 330 1.10 0.64 -0.06
N LYS A 331 2.16 0.98 0.69
CA LYS A 331 3.32 0.11 0.91
C LYS A 331 2.94 -1.25 1.50
N SER A 332 1.88 -1.31 2.32
CA SER A 332 1.44 -2.53 3.01
C SER A 332 0.72 -3.52 2.10
N GLU A 333 0.19 -3.06 0.97
CA GLU A 333 -0.52 -3.88 -0.02
C GLU A 333 0.44 -4.52 -1.04
N LEU A 334 1.63 -3.94 -1.22
CA LEU A 334 2.62 -4.42 -2.17
C LEU A 334 3.38 -5.64 -1.61
N THR A 335 3.45 -6.72 -2.39
CA THR A 335 4.22 -7.93 -2.02
C THR A 335 5.74 -7.80 -2.29
N LEU A 336 6.19 -6.61 -2.70
CA LEU A 336 7.58 -6.31 -3.05
C LEU A 336 8.48 -6.15 -1.80
N PRO A 337 9.80 -6.34 -1.93
CA PRO A 337 10.75 -5.99 -0.87
C PRO A 337 10.60 -4.51 -0.45
N THR A 338 10.51 -4.26 0.85
CA THR A 338 10.31 -2.90 1.40
C THR A 338 11.43 -1.96 0.96
N THR A 339 12.67 -2.47 0.89
CA THR A 339 13.81 -1.70 0.37
C THR A 339 13.59 -1.14 -1.03
N ILE A 340 12.87 -1.84 -1.90
CA ILE A 340 12.57 -1.34 -3.25
C ILE A 340 11.48 -0.29 -3.23
N ILE A 341 10.41 -0.56 -2.47
CA ILE A 341 9.33 0.41 -2.31
C ILE A 341 9.89 1.74 -1.78
N ASP A 342 10.71 1.68 -0.72
CA ASP A 342 11.36 2.85 -0.14
C ASP A 342 12.36 3.50 -1.09
N LEU A 343 13.14 2.71 -1.85
CA LEU A 343 14.07 3.26 -2.83
C LEU A 343 13.32 4.08 -3.90
N LEU A 344 12.27 3.51 -4.48
CA LEU A 344 11.52 4.12 -5.57
C LEU A 344 10.66 5.30 -5.08
N MET A 345 9.87 5.14 -4.01
CA MET A 345 9.07 6.23 -3.46
C MET A 345 9.95 7.36 -2.90
N GLY A 346 11.07 7.03 -2.26
CA GLY A 346 12.03 8.02 -1.81
C GLY A 346 12.66 8.80 -2.96
N HIS A 347 12.80 8.20 -4.15
CA HIS A 347 13.27 8.92 -5.35
C HIS A 347 12.25 9.96 -5.81
N VAL A 348 10.96 9.61 -5.77
CA VAL A 348 9.87 10.56 -6.04
C VAL A 348 9.90 11.70 -5.03
N TYR A 349 9.96 11.40 -3.72
CA TYR A 349 10.05 12.43 -2.68
C TYR A 349 11.29 13.30 -2.81
N PHE A 350 12.42 12.74 -3.26
CA PHE A 350 13.65 13.49 -3.51
C PHE A 350 13.46 14.50 -4.65
N SER A 351 12.80 14.10 -5.74
CA SER A 351 12.47 15.01 -6.84
C SER A 351 11.57 16.17 -6.39
N LEU A 352 10.67 15.90 -5.44
CA LEU A 352 9.76 16.88 -4.84
C LEU A 352 10.40 17.74 -3.73
N ARG A 353 11.67 17.50 -3.39
CA ARG A 353 12.38 18.16 -2.28
C ARG A 353 11.67 17.99 -0.92
N ARG A 354 11.06 16.83 -0.68
CA ARG A 354 10.42 16.46 0.61
C ARG A 354 11.43 15.77 1.52
N HIS A 355 12.28 16.56 2.18
CA HIS A 355 13.44 16.06 2.92
C HIS A 355 13.09 15.09 4.05
N SER A 356 11.97 15.28 4.75
CA SER A 356 11.58 14.42 5.87
C SER A 356 11.14 13.04 5.35
N ARG A 357 10.33 13.00 4.29
CA ARG A 357 9.91 11.74 3.63
C ARG A 357 11.05 11.02 2.93
N VAL A 358 11.98 11.75 2.31
CA VAL A 358 13.21 11.15 1.79
C VAL A 358 13.99 10.48 2.92
N LYS A 359 14.11 11.14 4.07
CA LYS A 359 14.82 10.58 5.22
C LYS A 359 14.11 9.35 5.78
N GLU A 360 12.79 9.36 5.85
CA GLU A 360 11.98 8.19 6.25
C GLU A 360 12.26 6.98 5.35
N CYS A 361 12.28 7.18 4.03
CA CYS A 361 12.52 6.10 3.07
C CYS A 361 14.00 5.67 3.00
N TRP A 362 14.93 6.63 2.99
CA TRP A 362 16.32 6.36 2.60
C TRP A 362 17.32 6.33 3.75
N ALA A 363 17.00 6.79 4.97
CA ALA A 363 18.01 6.89 6.05
C ALA A 363 18.67 5.55 6.38
N ASP A 364 17.88 4.50 6.59
CA ASP A 364 18.40 3.17 6.91
C ASP A 364 19.03 2.50 5.68
N LEU A 365 18.50 2.75 4.49
CA LEU A 365 19.05 2.22 3.25
C LEU A 365 20.42 2.84 2.93
N ALA A 366 20.57 4.15 3.05
CA ALA A 366 21.83 4.88 2.84
C ALA A 366 22.89 4.49 3.87
N LYS A 367 22.48 4.16 5.10
CA LYS A 367 23.39 3.65 6.13
C LYS A 367 23.89 2.24 5.81
N ARG A 368 23.02 1.37 5.30
CA ARG A 368 23.35 -0.02 4.92
C ARG A 368 24.15 -0.10 3.62
N ASN A 369 23.75 0.67 2.61
CA ASN A 369 24.40 0.71 1.30
C ASN A 369 24.47 2.15 0.75
N PRO A 370 25.47 2.94 1.16
CA PRO A 370 25.63 4.32 0.70
C PRO A 370 25.93 4.43 -0.80
N SER A 371 26.41 3.34 -1.43
CA SER A 371 26.78 3.34 -2.86
C SER A 371 25.59 3.41 -3.82
N LEU A 372 24.36 3.20 -3.33
CA LEU A 372 23.13 3.38 -4.11
C LEU A 372 22.87 4.86 -4.44
N PHE A 373 23.38 5.76 -3.60
CA PHE A 373 23.04 7.18 -3.62
C PHE A 373 24.19 8.04 -4.14
N ARG A 374 23.85 9.13 -4.80
CA ARG A 374 24.77 10.18 -5.24
C ARG A 374 25.15 11.09 -4.07
N GLU A 375 26.22 11.85 -4.22
CA GLU A 375 26.70 12.74 -3.14
C GLU A 375 25.65 13.79 -2.73
N ASN A 376 24.90 14.36 -3.68
CA ASN A 376 23.85 15.34 -3.40
C ASN A 376 22.64 14.71 -2.68
N GLU A 377 22.28 13.47 -3.03
CA GLU A 377 21.21 12.72 -2.35
C GLU A 377 21.61 12.36 -0.91
N LEU A 378 22.86 11.92 -0.71
CA LEU A 378 23.42 11.66 0.62
C LEU A 378 23.54 12.94 1.46
N ALA A 379 23.85 14.07 0.84
CA ALA A 379 23.95 15.36 1.53
C ALA A 379 22.60 15.79 2.12
N LEU A 380 21.49 15.44 1.47
CA LEU A 380 20.13 15.71 1.94
C LEU A 380 19.77 14.91 3.21
N LEU A 381 20.42 13.76 3.42
CA LEU A 381 20.22 12.88 4.58
C LEU A 381 21.09 13.27 5.78
N GLN A 382 22.05 14.17 5.60
CA GLN A 382 22.90 14.68 6.68
C GLN A 382 22.06 15.64 7.55
N PRO A 383 22.13 15.53 8.90
CA PRO A 383 21.51 16.53 9.75
C PRO A 383 22.15 17.90 9.46
N VAL A 384 21.33 18.88 9.07
CA VAL A 384 21.76 20.28 9.01
C VAL A 384 22.17 20.67 10.41
N GLU A 385 23.48 20.82 10.67
CA GLU A 385 23.94 21.40 11.92
C GLU A 385 23.29 22.78 12.04
N PRO A 386 22.52 23.06 13.11
CA PRO A 386 21.89 24.36 13.25
C PRO A 386 23.00 25.41 13.20
N ILE A 387 22.90 26.33 12.23
CA ILE A 387 23.79 27.48 12.11
C ILE A 387 23.86 28.10 13.50
N GLN A 388 25.04 28.04 14.13
CA GLN A 388 25.28 28.75 15.38
C GLN A 388 25.20 30.24 15.08
N ILE A 389 23.99 30.80 15.15
CA ILE A 389 23.82 32.24 15.20
C ILE A 389 24.53 32.66 16.48
N LEU A 390 25.66 33.33 16.32
CA LEU A 390 26.37 34.07 17.36
C LEU A 390 25.42 35.16 17.88
N THR A 391 24.47 34.79 18.73
CA THR A 391 23.64 35.75 19.46
C THR A 391 24.57 36.50 20.40
N LYS A 392 24.84 37.75 20.03
CA LYS A 392 25.60 38.73 20.78
C LYS A 392 25.00 38.87 22.18
N LYS A 393 25.68 38.27 23.16
CA LYS A 393 25.25 38.16 24.56
C LYS A 393 25.03 39.55 25.17
N GLN A 394 23.78 39.96 25.32
CA GLN A 394 23.41 41.08 26.20
C GLN A 394 23.43 40.55 27.64
N LYS A 395 24.29 41.13 28.49
CA LYS A 395 24.46 40.70 29.89
C LYS A 395 23.21 41.04 30.70
N GLY A 396 22.40 40.03 31.01
CA GLY A 396 21.28 40.08 31.96
C GLY A 396 21.58 39.27 33.23
N ALA A 397 20.95 39.66 34.34
CA ALA A 397 21.24 39.34 35.74
C ALA A 397 21.07 37.86 36.19
N GLY A 398 21.69 36.91 35.48
CA GLY A 398 21.58 35.47 35.75
C GLY A 398 22.56 34.90 36.78
N SER A 399 23.54 35.66 37.29
CA SER A 399 24.57 35.09 38.19
C SER A 399 24.10 34.88 39.63
N TYR A 400 22.93 35.38 40.01
CA TYR A 400 22.42 35.26 41.40
C TYR A 400 21.54 34.02 41.63
N LEU A 401 20.95 33.44 40.59
CA LEU A 401 20.11 32.24 40.72
C LEU A 401 20.93 30.97 40.96
N TRP A 402 22.13 30.87 40.39
CA TRP A 402 23.00 29.72 40.58
C TRP A 402 23.57 29.62 42.01
N ALA A 403 23.81 30.77 42.66
CA ALA A 403 24.26 30.80 44.05
C ALA A 403 23.17 30.38 45.05
N ILE A 404 21.90 30.66 44.74
CA ILE A 404 20.75 30.26 45.58
C ILE A 404 20.52 28.74 45.49
N PHE A 405 20.70 28.15 44.30
CA PHE A 405 20.55 26.70 44.11
C PHE A 405 21.61 25.90 44.89
N LEU A 406 22.86 26.37 44.92
CA LEU A 406 23.92 25.73 45.71
C LEU A 406 23.69 25.81 47.22
N LEU A 407 23.03 26.86 47.70
CA LEU A 407 22.71 27.03 49.13
C LEU A 407 21.59 26.07 49.59
N ILE A 408 20.64 25.75 48.72
CA ILE A 408 19.54 24.80 48.99
C ILE A 408 20.06 23.36 49.04
N VAL A 409 20.95 22.98 48.12
CA VAL A 409 21.56 21.63 48.11
C VAL A 409 22.44 21.39 49.34
N ALA A 410 23.11 22.43 49.85
CA ALA A 410 23.88 22.35 51.09
C ALA A 410 23.01 22.13 52.34
N LEU A 411 21.80 22.70 52.37
CA LEU A 411 20.86 22.52 53.49
C LEU A 411 20.21 21.13 53.52
N VAL A 412 19.96 20.51 52.35
CA VAL A 412 19.40 19.15 52.27
C VAL A 412 20.39 18.08 52.73
N LYS A 413 21.71 18.32 52.57
CA LYS A 413 22.77 17.40 53.02
C LYS A 413 23.01 17.41 54.54
N ILE A 414 22.57 18.45 55.26
CA ILE A 414 22.74 18.56 56.72
C ILE A 414 21.51 18.02 57.50
N GLY A 415 20.34 17.91 56.86
CA GLY A 415 19.11 17.41 57.49
C GLY A 415 18.89 15.89 57.45
N GLY A 416 19.76 15.12 56.80
CA GLY A 416 19.52 13.70 56.47
C GLY A 416 20.10 12.67 57.44
N VAL A 417 20.20 12.96 58.74
CA VAL A 417 20.50 11.96 59.77
C VAL A 417 19.51 12.14 60.92
N ILE A 418 18.34 11.52 60.79
CA ILE A 418 17.54 10.91 61.87
C ILE A 418 16.33 10.22 61.24
N SER A 419 16.08 9.02 61.74
CA SER A 419 14.91 8.17 61.61
C SER A 419 14.90 7.11 60.51
N ARG A 420 14.97 5.90 61.05
CA ARG A 420 15.06 4.56 60.49
C ARG A 420 13.78 3.85 60.95
N ASN A 421 13.32 2.87 60.16
CA ASN A 421 12.35 1.82 60.47
C ASN A 421 10.86 2.19 60.63
N ASN A 422 9.99 1.58 59.80
CA ASN A 422 9.35 0.31 60.16
C ASN A 422 8.59 -0.35 59.00
N GLU A 423 8.34 -1.65 59.21
CA GLU A 423 7.93 -2.72 58.30
C GLU A 423 6.42 -2.78 57.90
N HIS A 424 6.18 -3.51 56.79
CA HIS A 424 5.10 -4.48 56.52
C HIS A 424 3.60 -4.07 56.57
N LYS A 425 2.86 -4.23 55.44
CA LYS A 425 2.00 -5.39 55.05
C LYS A 425 1.00 -5.05 53.92
N SER A 426 0.84 -6.03 53.03
CA SER A 426 -0.27 -6.41 52.13
C SER A 426 -1.66 -5.79 52.34
N TYR A 427 -2.40 -5.52 51.25
CA TYR A 427 -3.59 -6.29 50.79
C TYR A 427 -4.19 -5.69 49.49
N THR A 428 -4.76 -6.60 48.69
CA THR A 428 -5.48 -6.43 47.43
C THR A 428 -7.00 -6.22 47.65
N THR A 429 -7.67 -5.78 46.57
CA THR A 429 -9.11 -5.91 46.20
C THR A 429 -10.10 -4.84 46.74
N PRO A 430 -11.32 -4.72 46.19
CA PRO A 430 -11.70 -4.33 44.82
C PRO A 430 -12.90 -3.33 44.80
N SER A 431 -13.12 -2.58 43.72
CA SER A 431 -14.48 -2.07 43.41
C SER A 431 -14.73 -2.12 41.91
N GLU A 432 -15.40 -3.20 41.57
CA GLU A 432 -15.96 -3.62 40.29
C GLU A 432 -17.06 -2.69 39.76
N ILE A 433 -17.14 -2.67 38.42
CA ILE A 433 -18.36 -2.98 37.65
C ILE A 433 -19.56 -2.10 37.99
N LYS A 434 -19.62 -0.94 37.32
CA LYS A 434 -20.88 -0.24 37.06
C LYS A 434 -20.79 0.59 35.77
N SER A 435 -20.70 -0.08 34.63
CA SER A 435 -21.11 0.52 33.34
C SER A 435 -21.49 -0.51 32.25
N LEU A 436 -21.71 -1.78 32.60
CA LEU A 436 -21.96 -2.83 31.60
C LEU A 436 -23.43 -3.06 31.21
N PHE A 437 -24.36 -2.14 31.55
CA PHE A 437 -25.74 -2.24 31.09
C PHE A 437 -26.37 -0.87 30.81
N SER A 438 -26.14 -0.37 29.59
CA SER A 438 -27.06 0.51 28.88
C SER A 438 -26.88 0.27 27.38
N GLY A 439 -27.36 -0.90 26.95
CA GLY A 439 -27.53 -1.23 25.54
C GLY A 439 -28.74 -0.53 24.93
N GLU A 440 -28.78 -0.60 23.60
CA GLU A 440 -29.91 -0.27 22.72
C GLU A 440 -30.09 1.20 22.29
N GLN A 441 -29.08 1.81 21.64
CA GLN A 441 -29.33 2.79 20.54
C GLN A 441 -28.22 2.89 19.44
N ASN A 442 -27.04 2.26 19.57
CA ASN A 442 -25.89 2.54 18.67
C ASN A 442 -25.58 1.53 17.56
N VAL A 443 -26.46 0.58 17.25
CA VAL A 443 -26.16 -0.50 16.29
C VAL A 443 -26.06 -0.03 14.83
N ASN A 444 -26.54 1.18 14.50
CA ASN A 444 -26.44 1.73 13.13
C ASN A 444 -25.22 2.64 12.90
N LYS A 445 -24.39 2.94 13.91
CA LYS A 445 -23.18 3.78 13.74
C LYS A 445 -21.88 2.98 13.65
N SER A 446 -21.89 1.69 14.02
CA SER A 446 -20.68 0.87 14.13
C SER A 446 -20.24 0.15 12.85
N PHE A 447 -21.04 0.15 11.80
CA PHE A 447 -20.69 -0.50 10.52
C PHE A 447 -19.95 0.43 9.55
N VAL A 448 -20.00 1.75 9.78
CA VAL A 448 -19.33 2.77 8.94
C VAL A 448 -17.91 3.09 9.44
N THR A 449 -17.55 2.64 10.66
CA THR A 449 -16.28 2.99 11.31
C THR A 449 -15.10 2.06 10.99
N SER A 450 -15.29 0.88 10.38
CA SER A 450 -14.19 -0.07 10.17
C SER A 450 -13.35 0.16 8.89
N SER A 451 -13.90 0.80 7.86
CA SER A 451 -13.15 1.17 6.65
C SER A 451 -12.43 2.51 6.82
N ALA A 452 -13.04 3.43 7.56
CA ALA A 452 -12.47 4.73 7.89
C ALA A 452 -11.33 4.66 8.92
N SER A 453 -11.28 3.63 9.77
CA SER A 453 -10.18 3.48 10.74
C SER A 453 -8.81 3.28 10.07
N ALA A 454 -8.77 2.76 8.84
CA ALA A 454 -7.55 2.68 8.05
C ALA A 454 -6.92 4.05 7.77
N LEU A 455 -7.72 5.13 7.69
CA LEU A 455 -7.21 6.50 7.56
C LEU A 455 -6.51 6.98 8.84
N LYS A 456 -7.04 6.59 10.01
CA LYS A 456 -6.43 6.90 11.32
C LYS A 456 -5.09 6.20 11.50
N GLU A 457 -5.01 4.94 11.08
CA GLU A 457 -3.84 4.08 11.22
C GLU A 457 -2.78 4.28 10.12
N SER A 458 -3.12 5.04 9.06
CA SER A 458 -2.22 5.33 7.94
C SER A 458 -0.97 6.09 8.39
N GLU A 459 0.20 5.76 7.82
CA GLU A 459 1.44 6.52 7.99
C GLU A 459 1.42 7.86 7.21
N ASN A 460 0.41 8.05 6.34
CA ASN A 460 0.23 9.27 5.57
C ASN A 460 -0.43 10.36 6.42
N LEU A 461 0.23 11.52 6.49
CA LEU A 461 -0.23 12.70 7.23
C LEU A 461 -1.61 13.19 6.74
N TYR A 462 -1.85 13.13 5.43
CA TYR A 462 -3.07 13.68 4.83
C TYR A 462 -4.27 12.76 5.07
N ASP A 463 -4.05 11.45 5.14
CA ASP A 463 -5.08 10.47 5.50
C ASP A 463 -5.56 10.69 6.93
N GLN A 464 -4.61 10.85 7.86
CA GLN A 464 -4.91 11.19 9.24
C GLN A 464 -5.60 12.55 9.36
N PHE A 465 -5.16 13.55 8.58
CA PHE A 465 -5.82 14.86 8.53
C PHE A 465 -7.29 14.73 8.11
N VAL A 466 -7.56 14.01 7.03
CA VAL A 466 -8.93 13.78 6.54
C VAL A 466 -9.75 13.04 7.57
N TYR A 467 -9.18 12.02 8.22
CA TYR A 467 -9.85 11.28 9.29
C TYR A 467 -10.30 12.22 10.41
N TYR A 468 -9.37 12.96 11.01
CA TYR A 468 -9.64 13.78 12.18
C TYR A 468 -10.55 14.98 11.91
N PHE A 469 -10.55 15.54 10.70
CA PHE A 469 -11.32 16.75 10.40
C PHE A 469 -12.60 16.50 9.59
N TYR A 470 -12.69 15.43 8.81
CA TYR A 470 -13.83 15.18 7.93
C TYR A 470 -14.57 13.87 8.22
N VAL A 471 -13.93 12.88 8.85
CA VAL A 471 -14.55 11.57 9.11
C VAL A 471 -14.99 11.40 10.57
N ASP A 472 -14.05 11.35 11.52
CA ASP A 472 -14.34 11.24 12.95
C ASP A 472 -13.86 12.50 13.70
N ARG A 473 -14.74 13.51 13.71
CA ARG A 473 -14.44 14.85 14.21
C ARG A 473 -14.43 14.96 15.73
N GLU A 474 -14.84 13.90 16.43
CA GLU A 474 -14.91 13.82 17.90
C GLU A 474 -13.85 12.87 18.48
N ASP A 475 -12.95 12.34 17.63
CA ASP A 475 -11.90 11.42 18.07
C ASP A 475 -10.96 12.10 19.10
N PRO A 476 -10.70 11.45 20.26
CA PRO A 476 -9.88 12.04 21.32
C PRO A 476 -8.43 12.32 20.90
N ASP A 477 -7.91 11.61 19.90
CA ASP A 477 -6.52 11.73 19.44
C ASP A 477 -6.32 12.92 18.49
N GLN A 478 -7.40 13.59 18.06
CA GLN A 478 -7.33 14.79 17.22
C GLN A 478 -6.45 15.89 17.85
N ALA A 479 -6.51 16.06 19.18
CA ALA A 479 -5.71 17.07 19.87
C ALA A 479 -4.20 16.79 19.75
N ASP A 480 -3.81 15.53 19.86
CA ASP A 480 -2.41 15.09 19.73
C ASP A 480 -1.93 15.23 18.28
N PHE A 481 -2.80 14.93 17.30
CA PHE A 481 -2.55 15.19 15.89
C PHE A 481 -2.30 16.68 15.62
N ILE A 482 -3.16 17.58 16.11
CA ILE A 482 -3.00 19.04 15.97
C ILE A 482 -1.68 19.50 16.60
N GLU A 483 -1.32 18.99 17.77
CA GLU A 483 -0.09 19.40 18.45
C GLU A 483 1.16 18.93 17.69
N THR A 484 1.12 17.72 17.14
CA THR A 484 2.26 17.05 16.50
C THR A 484 2.48 17.54 15.08
N ASN A 485 1.41 17.66 14.29
CA ASN A 485 1.47 17.75 12.83
C ASN A 485 1.06 19.10 12.25
N LEU A 486 0.39 19.96 13.03
CA LEU A 486 0.02 21.31 12.61
C LEU A 486 0.94 22.35 13.26
N THR A 487 1.19 23.43 12.54
CA THR A 487 1.98 24.57 12.99
C THR A 487 1.35 25.89 12.53
N GLY A 488 1.90 27.01 12.98
CA GLY A 488 1.54 28.34 12.50
C GLY A 488 0.03 28.60 12.48
N HIS A 489 -0.46 29.08 11.33
CA HIS A 489 -1.85 29.51 11.18
C HIS A 489 -2.83 28.34 11.19
N ALA A 490 -2.48 27.21 10.57
CA ALA A 490 -3.29 26.00 10.57
C ALA A 490 -3.58 25.49 11.98
N LYS A 491 -2.58 25.46 12.87
CA LYS A 491 -2.75 25.06 14.26
C LYS A 491 -3.71 25.98 15.01
N GLU A 492 -3.57 27.30 14.82
CA GLU A 492 -4.45 28.28 15.46
C GLU A 492 -5.90 28.15 14.97
N MET A 493 -6.11 27.89 13.68
CA MET A 493 -7.45 27.66 13.12
C MET A 493 -8.03 26.36 13.66
N ALA A 494 -7.29 25.25 13.61
CA ALA A 494 -7.77 23.94 14.08
C ALA A 494 -8.21 23.97 15.56
N GLN A 495 -7.47 24.68 16.42
CA GLN A 495 -7.83 24.83 17.84
C GLN A 495 -9.07 25.71 18.10
N LYS A 496 -9.43 26.59 17.14
CA LYS A 496 -10.59 27.49 17.23
C LYS A 496 -11.76 27.03 16.36
N LEU A 497 -11.57 25.96 15.60
CA LEU A 497 -12.51 25.48 14.60
C LEU A 497 -13.77 24.97 15.31
N THR A 498 -14.93 25.44 14.86
CA THR A 498 -16.19 24.81 15.24
C THR A 498 -16.47 23.73 14.22
N ILE A 499 -16.71 22.49 14.67
CA ILE A 499 -16.93 21.33 13.80
C ILE A 499 -18.02 21.57 12.73
N SER A 500 -19.01 22.40 13.04
CA SER A 500 -20.11 22.79 12.14
C SER A 500 -19.69 23.70 10.98
N ASP A 501 -18.48 24.28 11.02
CA ASP A 501 -17.96 25.18 9.98
C ASP A 501 -17.33 24.41 8.81
N LEU A 502 -17.04 23.12 8.99
CA LEU A 502 -16.50 22.25 7.94
C LEU A 502 -17.62 21.58 7.12
N PRO A 503 -17.49 21.52 5.79
CA PRO A 503 -18.46 20.83 4.94
C PRO A 503 -18.56 19.33 5.29
N GLU A 504 -19.75 18.75 5.14
CA GLU A 504 -19.92 17.30 5.19
C GLU A 504 -19.47 16.70 3.85
N LEU A 505 -18.44 15.83 3.90
CA LEU A 505 -17.91 15.12 2.75
C LEU A 505 -18.20 13.62 2.92
N ALA A 506 -18.60 12.95 1.85
CA ALA A 506 -18.82 11.50 1.86
C ALA A 506 -17.48 10.78 1.68
N ILE A 507 -16.75 10.59 2.78
CA ILE A 507 -15.46 9.89 2.80
C ILE A 507 -15.65 8.61 3.61
N ASP A 508 -15.84 7.50 2.91
CA ASP A 508 -16.09 6.18 3.49
C ASP A 508 -14.84 5.29 3.54
N SER A 509 -13.77 5.67 2.84
CA SER A 509 -12.49 4.97 2.79
C SER A 509 -11.33 5.89 2.36
N LYS A 510 -10.10 5.38 2.45
CA LYS A 510 -8.89 6.05 1.91
C LYS A 510 -8.92 6.22 0.39
N TYR A 511 -9.73 5.45 -0.31
CA TYR A 511 -9.92 5.56 -1.76
C TYR A 511 -11.13 6.42 -2.11
N ALA A 512 -11.54 7.35 -1.25
CA ALA A 512 -12.57 8.34 -1.60
C ALA A 512 -11.94 9.65 -2.11
N PHE A 513 -10.63 9.81 -1.94
CA PHE A 513 -9.88 10.99 -2.35
C PHE A 513 -8.45 10.62 -2.76
N HIS A 514 -7.74 11.55 -3.42
CA HIS A 514 -6.32 11.45 -3.70
C HIS A 514 -5.59 12.73 -3.24
N SER A 515 -4.28 12.60 -3.02
CA SER A 515 -3.41 13.70 -2.61
C SER A 515 -2.47 14.08 -3.75
N SER A 516 -2.29 15.38 -3.96
CA SER A 516 -1.46 15.95 -5.01
C SER A 516 -0.41 16.90 -4.44
N PRO A 517 0.71 16.38 -3.90
CA PRO A 517 1.82 17.20 -3.42
C PRO A 517 2.56 17.92 -4.56
N ASP A 518 2.89 19.20 -4.34
CA ASP A 518 3.73 20.01 -5.22
C ASP A 518 4.56 21.04 -4.44
N ASN A 519 5.41 21.81 -5.12
CA ASN A 519 6.15 22.94 -4.56
C ASN A 519 5.94 24.19 -5.41
N VAL A 520 5.14 25.12 -4.88
CA VAL A 520 4.65 26.31 -5.57
C VAL A 520 5.48 27.53 -5.19
N ALA A 521 5.89 28.38 -6.14
CA ALA A 521 6.85 29.45 -5.86
C ALA A 521 6.39 30.48 -4.79
N GLU A 522 5.10 30.83 -4.76
CA GLU A 522 4.54 31.77 -3.75
C GLU A 522 4.23 31.09 -2.41
N TYR A 523 3.92 29.79 -2.44
CA TYR A 523 3.36 29.06 -1.30
C TYR A 523 4.31 28.00 -0.72
N GLY A 524 5.45 27.74 -1.35
CA GLY A 524 6.33 26.65 -0.99
C GLY A 524 5.66 25.28 -1.17
N PRO A 525 6.00 24.29 -0.33
CA PRO A 525 5.44 22.95 -0.43
C PRO A 525 3.94 22.96 -0.11
N VAL A 526 3.14 22.42 -1.03
CA VAL A 526 1.68 22.33 -0.91
C VAL A 526 1.20 20.93 -1.25
N THR A 527 0.03 20.54 -0.77
CA THR A 527 -0.64 19.27 -1.11
C THR A 527 -2.12 19.50 -1.30
N ALA A 528 -2.63 19.31 -2.51
CA ALA A 528 -4.05 19.42 -2.82
C ALA A 528 -4.75 18.08 -2.57
N LEU A 529 -5.89 18.09 -1.87
CA LEU A 529 -6.72 16.89 -1.66
C LEU A 529 -7.99 17.01 -2.49
N THR A 530 -8.26 15.99 -3.30
CA THR A 530 -9.35 15.98 -4.27
C THR A 530 -10.17 14.70 -4.13
N LEU A 531 -11.49 14.83 -4.05
CA LEU A 531 -12.39 13.67 -4.04
C LEU A 531 -12.35 12.98 -5.41
N LEU A 532 -12.50 11.67 -5.45
CA LEU A 532 -12.39 10.91 -6.70
C LEU A 532 -13.44 11.26 -7.76
N GLU A 533 -14.60 11.77 -7.34
CA GLU A 533 -15.68 12.19 -8.24
C GLU A 533 -15.59 13.68 -8.64
N GLU A 534 -14.60 14.41 -8.16
CA GLU A 534 -14.46 15.86 -8.33
C GLU A 534 -13.19 16.23 -9.11
N GLU A 535 -13.26 17.31 -9.91
CA GLU A 535 -12.13 17.80 -10.71
C GLU A 535 -11.26 18.82 -9.94
N GLU A 536 -11.84 19.49 -8.94
CA GLU A 536 -11.16 20.52 -8.13
C GLU A 536 -10.90 20.00 -6.70
N PRO A 537 -9.76 20.38 -6.09
CA PRO A 537 -9.47 20.00 -4.72
C PRO A 537 -10.43 20.66 -3.74
N PHE A 538 -10.90 19.90 -2.76
CA PHE A 538 -11.75 20.45 -1.70
C PHE A 538 -10.93 21.23 -0.67
N ILE A 539 -9.64 20.91 -0.53
CA ILE A 539 -8.65 21.69 0.25
C ILE A 539 -7.25 21.63 -0.35
N ILE A 540 -6.44 22.62 -0.04
CA ILE A 540 -4.99 22.64 -0.32
C ILE A 540 -4.25 22.92 0.99
N LEU A 541 -3.32 22.03 1.34
CA LEU A 541 -2.52 22.09 2.56
C LEU A 541 -1.15 22.69 2.25
N GLN A 542 -0.79 23.80 2.88
CA GLN A 542 0.57 24.37 2.79
C GLN A 542 1.43 23.84 3.93
N GLU A 543 2.64 23.42 3.62
CA GLU A 543 3.57 22.82 4.58
C GLU A 543 4.77 23.74 4.85
N ASP A 544 5.32 23.64 6.06
CA ASP A 544 6.56 24.33 6.40
C ASP A 544 7.80 23.48 6.09
N HIS A 545 8.97 24.01 6.44
CA HIS A 545 10.27 23.34 6.28
C HIS A 545 10.41 22.00 7.04
N ASP A 546 9.59 21.76 8.06
CA ASP A 546 9.55 20.52 8.83
C ASP A 546 8.41 19.60 8.34
N GLU A 547 7.81 19.91 7.18
CA GLU A 547 6.69 19.20 6.55
C GLU A 547 5.45 19.11 7.46
N LYS A 548 5.29 20.08 8.35
CA LYS A 548 4.07 20.27 9.14
C LYS A 548 3.10 21.17 8.41
N ILE A 549 1.80 20.91 8.56
CA ILE A 549 0.76 21.72 7.94
C ILE A 549 0.75 23.09 8.60
N SER A 550 1.13 24.11 7.84
CA SER A 550 1.30 25.49 8.30
C SER A 550 0.11 26.39 7.97
N THR A 551 -0.57 26.12 6.84
CA THR A 551 -1.78 26.79 6.38
C THR A 551 -2.71 25.80 5.68
N ILE A 552 -4.02 26.01 5.75
CA ILE A 552 -5.02 25.16 5.10
C ILE A 552 -5.97 26.07 4.31
N PHE A 553 -6.01 25.88 3.00
CA PHE A 553 -6.88 26.63 2.10
C PHE A 553 -8.11 25.80 1.74
N GLY A 554 -9.30 26.38 1.91
CA GLY A 554 -10.56 25.72 1.54
C GLY A 554 -11.72 26.11 2.44
N THR A 555 -12.88 25.53 2.15
CA THR A 555 -14.12 25.84 2.88
C THR A 555 -14.00 25.42 4.35
N GLY A 556 -14.28 26.35 5.27
CA GLY A 556 -14.16 26.14 6.71
C GLY A 556 -12.74 26.37 7.27
N TRP A 557 -11.78 26.72 6.42
CA TRP A 557 -10.41 27.08 6.79
C TRP A 557 -10.06 28.49 6.28
N GLU A 558 -8.84 28.71 5.78
CA GLU A 558 -8.48 29.95 5.13
C GLU A 558 -9.10 30.00 3.73
N ILE A 559 -9.94 31.01 3.49
CA ILE A 559 -10.59 31.20 2.19
C ILE A 559 -9.70 32.10 1.36
N LEU A 560 -9.05 31.52 0.35
CA LEU A 560 -8.43 32.31 -0.71
C LEU A 560 -9.51 32.91 -1.62
N PRO A 561 -9.29 34.13 -2.15
CA PRO A 561 -10.07 34.61 -3.28
C PRO A 561 -10.09 33.56 -4.40
N LYS A 562 -11.24 33.35 -5.04
CA LYS A 562 -11.42 32.26 -6.03
C LYS A 562 -10.34 32.31 -7.12
N ASP A 563 -10.01 33.49 -7.63
CA ASP A 563 -8.95 33.70 -8.62
C ASP A 563 -7.57 33.25 -8.14
N LYS A 564 -7.27 33.38 -6.84
CA LYS A 564 -6.01 32.90 -6.25
C LYS A 564 -6.03 31.41 -5.98
N PHE A 565 -7.17 30.87 -5.56
CA PHE A 565 -7.33 29.43 -5.35
C PHE A 565 -7.22 28.68 -6.68
N ASP A 566 -7.93 29.15 -7.71
CA ASP A 566 -7.88 28.61 -9.07
C ASP A 566 -6.45 28.73 -9.63
N ALA A 567 -5.77 29.87 -9.43
CA ALA A 567 -4.37 30.03 -9.86
C ALA A 567 -3.41 29.08 -9.12
N LEU A 568 -3.59 28.88 -7.82
CA LEU A 568 -2.80 27.93 -7.03
C LEU A 568 -3.05 26.49 -7.50
N TRP A 569 -4.30 26.13 -7.77
CA TRP A 569 -4.62 24.81 -8.30
C TRP A 569 -4.05 24.58 -9.70
N ILE A 570 -4.17 25.58 -10.58
CA ILE A 570 -3.55 25.57 -11.91
C ILE A 570 -2.04 25.39 -11.80
N ASP A 571 -1.36 26.08 -10.88
CA ASP A 571 0.09 25.94 -10.70
C ASP A 571 0.48 24.52 -10.27
N ILE A 572 -0.30 23.91 -9.36
CA ILE A 572 -0.15 22.50 -8.98
C ILE A 572 -0.35 21.55 -10.18
N GLN A 573 -1.07 21.97 -11.22
CA GLN A 573 -1.39 21.18 -12.42
C GLN A 573 -0.47 21.45 -13.64
N VAL A 574 0.10 22.65 -13.78
CA VAL A 574 0.79 23.07 -15.02
C VAL A 574 2.27 22.67 -15.00
N ARG A 575 2.66 21.84 -15.97
CA ARG A 575 4.04 21.38 -16.20
C ARG A 575 4.53 21.75 -17.61
N PRO A 576 5.85 21.90 -17.85
CA PRO A 576 6.42 22.18 -19.18
C PRO A 576 5.87 21.29 -20.30
N MET A 577 5.66 20.00 -20.01
CA MET A 577 5.13 19.03 -20.98
C MET A 577 3.67 19.31 -21.38
N MET A 578 2.84 19.75 -20.44
CA MET A 578 1.45 20.13 -20.73
C MET A 578 1.41 21.41 -21.57
N SER A 579 2.30 22.36 -21.29
CA SER A 579 2.46 23.58 -22.08
C SER A 579 3.00 23.32 -23.49
N GLN A 580 3.92 22.37 -23.64
CA GLN A 580 4.37 21.84 -24.93
C GLN A 580 3.22 21.20 -25.71
N LYS A 581 2.47 20.29 -25.08
CA LYS A 581 1.33 19.60 -25.68
C LYS A 581 0.25 20.59 -26.11
N PHE A 582 -0.03 21.59 -25.27
CA PHE A 582 -0.88 22.71 -25.63
C PHE A 582 -0.42 23.39 -26.92
N PHE A 583 0.85 23.77 -27.02
CA PHE A 583 1.36 24.44 -28.20
C PHE A 583 1.29 23.58 -29.47
N VAL A 584 1.69 22.31 -29.39
CA VAL A 584 1.76 21.46 -30.59
C VAL A 584 0.38 20.97 -31.00
N VAL A 585 -0.35 20.33 -30.09
CA VAL A 585 -1.62 19.66 -30.40
C VAL A 585 -2.76 20.67 -30.51
N TYR A 586 -2.91 21.52 -29.48
CA TYR A 586 -4.07 22.40 -29.37
C TYR A 586 -3.87 23.74 -30.10
N TYR A 587 -2.63 24.10 -30.45
CA TYR A 587 -2.36 25.32 -31.20
C TYR A 587 -1.80 25.06 -32.62
N LEU A 588 -0.71 24.33 -32.83
CA LEU A 588 -0.16 24.13 -34.19
C LEU A 588 -1.07 23.24 -35.05
N LEU A 589 -1.59 22.14 -34.49
CA LEU A 589 -2.37 21.12 -35.19
C LEU A 589 -3.90 21.36 -35.20
N SER A 590 -4.41 22.36 -34.48
CA SER A 590 -5.84 22.68 -34.45
C SER A 590 -6.18 23.90 -35.29
N ASP A 591 -7.33 23.88 -35.98
CA ASP A 591 -7.94 25.05 -36.62
C ASP A 591 -8.76 25.92 -35.64
N GLU A 592 -9.07 25.40 -34.45
CA GLU A 592 -9.82 26.06 -33.37
C GLU A 592 -8.91 26.83 -32.39
N ARG A 593 -7.74 27.31 -32.85
CA ARG A 593 -6.68 27.94 -32.02
C ARG A 593 -7.17 29.02 -31.06
N LYS A 594 -8.13 29.85 -31.49
CA LYS A 594 -8.65 30.96 -30.67
C LYS A 594 -9.51 30.48 -29.51
N GLU A 595 -10.21 29.38 -29.71
CA GLU A 595 -11.02 28.72 -28.68
C GLU A 595 -10.10 27.99 -27.71
N ASN A 596 -9.17 27.18 -28.24
CA ASN A 596 -8.17 26.49 -27.41
C ASN A 596 -7.32 27.44 -26.56
N LEU A 597 -6.88 28.58 -27.10
CA LEU A 597 -6.12 29.59 -26.35
C LEU A 597 -6.97 30.34 -25.32
N LYS A 598 -8.28 30.41 -25.53
CA LYS A 598 -9.22 31.01 -24.59
C LYS A 598 -9.56 30.05 -23.45
N ASP A 599 -9.67 28.77 -23.76
CA ASP A 599 -10.09 27.72 -22.83
C ASP A 599 -8.91 27.17 -22.02
N ASN A 600 -7.68 27.37 -22.49
CA ASN A 600 -6.46 26.94 -21.79
C ASN A 600 -5.44 28.10 -21.61
N PRO A 601 -5.83 29.23 -20.99
CA PRO A 601 -4.94 30.38 -20.83
C PRO A 601 -3.70 30.09 -19.97
N GLU A 602 -3.75 29.09 -19.11
CA GLU A 602 -2.75 28.72 -18.12
C GLU A 602 -1.41 28.25 -18.69
N TYR A 603 -1.39 27.69 -19.91
CA TYR A 603 -0.17 27.13 -20.51
C TYR A 603 0.77 28.16 -21.12
N THR A 604 0.40 29.44 -21.08
CA THR A 604 1.15 30.51 -21.77
C THR A 604 1.34 31.72 -20.87
N THR A 605 2.51 32.34 -20.95
CA THR A 605 2.68 33.69 -20.39
C THR A 605 1.85 34.70 -21.19
N GLU A 606 1.47 35.81 -20.58
CA GLU A 606 0.73 36.89 -21.27
C GLU A 606 1.46 37.45 -22.51
N SER A 607 2.80 37.35 -22.54
CA SER A 607 3.61 37.70 -23.70
C SER A 607 3.36 36.73 -24.86
N VAL A 608 3.50 35.42 -24.58
CA VAL A 608 3.29 34.35 -25.57
C VAL A 608 1.84 34.29 -26.01
N LYS A 609 0.87 34.43 -25.09
CA LYS A 609 -0.55 34.48 -25.41
C LYS A 609 -0.87 35.51 -26.49
N LYS A 610 -0.40 36.75 -26.34
CA LYS A 610 -0.59 37.82 -27.35
C LYS A 610 0.06 37.49 -28.69
N MET A 611 1.19 36.80 -28.66
CA MET A 611 1.88 36.33 -29.87
C MET A 611 1.08 35.24 -30.59
N LEU A 612 0.55 34.27 -29.84
CA LEU A 612 -0.32 33.21 -30.35
C LEU A 612 -1.64 33.78 -30.88
N GLU A 613 -2.26 34.75 -30.20
CA GLU A 613 -3.44 35.45 -30.71
C GLU A 613 -3.17 36.10 -32.08
N LYS A 614 -2.00 36.72 -32.25
CA LYS A 614 -1.58 37.34 -33.51
C LYS A 614 -1.32 36.31 -34.62
N ASN A 615 -0.84 35.13 -34.26
CA ASN A 615 -0.52 34.04 -35.20
C ASN A 615 -1.70 33.07 -35.42
N SER A 616 -2.84 33.28 -34.76
CA SER A 616 -4.00 32.37 -34.79
C SER A 616 -4.60 32.10 -36.18
N SER A 617 -4.31 32.94 -37.18
CA SER A 617 -4.74 32.77 -38.57
C SER A 617 -3.77 31.95 -39.44
N MET A 618 -2.72 31.38 -38.86
CA MET A 618 -1.81 30.51 -39.60
C MET A 618 -2.52 29.22 -40.06
N PRO A 619 -2.09 28.60 -41.18
CA PRO A 619 -2.56 27.26 -41.55
C PRO A 619 -2.19 26.22 -40.49
N THR A 620 -2.96 25.13 -40.44
CA THR A 620 -2.59 23.94 -39.67
C THR A 620 -1.27 23.38 -40.15
N ALA A 621 -0.35 23.24 -39.21
CA ALA A 621 1.01 22.82 -39.47
C ALA A 621 1.09 21.29 -39.41
N VAL A 622 0.49 20.64 -40.41
CA VAL A 622 0.36 19.17 -40.51
C VAL A 622 1.70 18.46 -40.50
N GLU A 623 2.79 19.16 -40.82
CA GLU A 623 4.17 18.67 -40.69
C GLU A 623 4.55 18.25 -39.27
N PHE A 624 3.77 18.62 -38.24
CA PHE A 624 3.97 18.18 -36.85
C PHE A 624 3.11 16.99 -36.44
N GLU A 625 2.18 16.48 -37.28
CA GLU A 625 1.33 15.30 -36.95
C GLU A 625 2.16 14.03 -36.72
N SER A 626 3.34 13.95 -37.34
CA SER A 626 4.32 12.87 -37.16
C SER A 626 5.68 13.42 -36.70
N GLY A 627 5.69 14.65 -36.18
CA GLY A 627 6.90 15.31 -35.69
C GLY A 627 7.40 14.73 -34.38
N THR A 628 8.66 14.98 -34.06
CA THR A 628 9.32 14.52 -32.83
C THR A 628 9.67 15.69 -31.92
N TRP A 629 10.14 15.40 -30.70
CA TRP A 629 10.72 16.42 -29.82
C TRP A 629 11.94 15.92 -29.08
N GLN A 630 12.69 16.87 -28.53
CA GLN A 630 13.86 16.62 -27.68
C GLN A 630 13.84 17.59 -26.49
N ILE A 631 14.30 17.14 -25.33
CA ILE A 631 14.62 18.01 -24.19
C ILE A 631 16.05 18.51 -24.34
N SER A 632 16.29 19.74 -23.90
CA SER A 632 17.61 20.32 -23.76
C SER A 632 17.67 21.25 -22.54
N GLN A 633 18.87 21.47 -22.03
CA GLN A 633 19.12 22.36 -20.89
C GLN A 633 20.31 23.29 -21.21
N ASP A 634 20.26 24.52 -20.68
CA ASP A 634 21.41 25.43 -20.72
C ASP A 634 22.31 25.32 -19.48
N GLU A 635 23.37 26.14 -19.40
CA GLU A 635 24.35 26.10 -18.31
C GLU A 635 23.77 26.46 -16.93
N GLU A 636 22.55 27.00 -16.88
CA GLU A 636 21.83 27.36 -15.65
C GLU A 636 20.72 26.34 -15.32
N ASP A 637 20.76 25.15 -15.93
CA ASP A 637 19.74 24.08 -15.83
C ASP A 637 18.34 24.52 -16.29
N LYS A 638 18.23 25.60 -17.09
CA LYS A 638 16.93 26.03 -17.64
C LYS A 638 16.48 25.06 -18.72
N LEU A 639 15.24 24.57 -18.60
CA LEU A 639 14.64 23.60 -19.52
C LEU A 639 14.18 24.23 -20.84
N TYR A 640 14.47 23.54 -21.94
CA TYR A 640 13.97 23.82 -23.28
C TYR A 640 13.41 22.56 -23.92
N THR A 641 12.39 22.72 -24.77
CA THR A 641 11.93 21.66 -25.68
C THR A 641 12.23 22.07 -27.12
N ILE A 642 12.86 21.19 -27.88
CA ILE A 642 13.05 21.33 -29.33
C ILE A 642 11.92 20.56 -30.03
N ILE A 643 11.19 21.24 -30.91
CA ILE A 643 10.09 20.66 -31.71
C ILE A 643 10.61 20.43 -33.13
N ASN A 644 10.52 19.18 -33.58
CA ASN A 644 10.92 18.75 -34.91
C ASN A 644 9.68 18.46 -35.76
N ASP A 645 9.81 18.64 -37.07
CA ASP A 645 8.77 18.20 -38.01
C ASP A 645 8.90 16.72 -38.39
N GLU A 646 8.02 16.25 -39.27
CA GLU A 646 7.98 14.88 -39.82
C GLU A 646 9.29 14.42 -40.51
N ASN A 647 10.20 15.35 -40.83
CA ASN A 647 11.50 15.06 -41.44
C ASN A 647 12.64 15.14 -40.41
N ASP A 648 12.33 15.21 -39.12
CA ASP A 648 13.25 15.45 -38.01
C ASP A 648 14.04 16.77 -38.13
N GLU A 649 13.53 17.76 -38.87
CA GLU A 649 14.15 19.09 -38.90
C GLU A 649 13.71 19.92 -37.69
N HIS A 650 14.67 20.50 -36.95
CA HIS A 650 14.36 21.43 -35.85
C HIS A 650 13.59 22.65 -36.34
N ARG A 651 12.34 22.81 -35.88
CA ARG A 651 11.47 23.94 -36.25
C ARG A 651 11.28 24.95 -35.14
N PHE A 652 11.10 24.48 -33.90
CA PHE A 652 10.92 25.34 -32.75
C PHE A 652 11.83 25.00 -31.58
N ILE A 653 12.12 26.00 -30.76
CA ILE A 653 12.61 25.82 -29.39
C ILE A 653 11.61 26.53 -28.47
N LEU A 654 11.09 25.81 -27.50
CA LEU A 654 10.22 26.31 -26.45
C LEU A 654 11.05 26.52 -25.19
N SER A 655 10.82 27.63 -24.49
CA SER A 655 11.30 27.79 -23.12
C SER A 655 10.15 28.04 -22.17
N TYR A 656 10.36 27.67 -20.92
CA TYR A 656 9.35 27.76 -19.88
C TYR A 656 9.77 28.74 -18.79
N ASP A 657 8.78 29.36 -18.16
CA ASP A 657 9.00 30.09 -16.91
C ASP A 657 9.09 29.11 -15.74
N ASP A 658 9.31 29.65 -14.54
CA ASP A 658 9.45 28.85 -13.31
C ASP A 658 8.19 28.01 -12.98
N TYR A 659 7.07 28.26 -13.65
CA TYR A 659 5.77 27.60 -13.49
C TYR A 659 5.45 26.63 -14.64
N GLY A 660 6.43 26.35 -15.52
CA GLY A 660 6.24 25.44 -16.64
C GLY A 660 5.36 25.98 -17.77
N ARG A 661 5.05 27.27 -17.79
CA ARG A 661 4.25 27.91 -18.87
C ARG A 661 5.15 28.32 -20.01
N LEU A 662 4.62 28.39 -21.24
CA LEU A 662 5.38 28.89 -22.38
C LEU A 662 5.79 30.35 -22.16
N GLU A 663 7.08 30.56 -21.99
CA GLU A 663 7.71 31.88 -21.82
C GLU A 663 8.23 32.41 -23.15
N HIS A 664 8.83 31.55 -23.98
CA HIS A 664 9.28 31.91 -25.32
C HIS A 664 9.05 30.78 -26.34
N ILE A 665 8.82 31.20 -27.59
CA ILE A 665 8.66 30.31 -28.75
C ILE A 665 9.60 30.81 -29.86
N TYR A 666 10.74 30.14 -29.99
CA TYR A 666 11.75 30.47 -30.99
C TYR A 666 11.55 29.63 -32.24
N GLY A 667 11.64 30.24 -33.42
CA GLY A 667 11.45 29.54 -34.70
C GLY A 667 11.47 30.48 -35.90
N ASP A 668 11.42 29.92 -37.11
CA ASP A 668 11.39 30.74 -38.33
C ASP A 668 10.08 31.53 -38.43
N LYS A 669 10.17 32.86 -38.48
CA LYS A 669 9.06 33.85 -38.36
C LYS A 669 8.46 34.01 -36.95
N TRP A 670 9.10 33.44 -35.94
CA TRP A 670 8.76 33.60 -34.52
C TRP A 670 9.87 34.37 -33.79
N GLU A 671 10.01 34.20 -32.48
CA GLU A 671 11.09 34.85 -31.73
C GLU A 671 12.45 34.35 -32.21
N LYS A 672 13.46 35.22 -32.11
CA LYS A 672 14.84 34.88 -32.46
C LYS A 672 15.64 34.60 -31.20
N MET A 673 16.38 33.50 -31.24
CA MET A 673 17.38 33.16 -30.24
C MET A 673 18.77 33.59 -30.73
N GLU A 674 19.68 33.91 -29.81
CA GLU A 674 21.07 34.14 -30.14
C GLU A 674 21.71 32.85 -30.70
N GLU A 675 22.42 32.94 -31.83
CA GLU A 675 22.98 31.76 -32.53
C GLU A 675 23.89 30.90 -31.64
N ALA A 676 24.63 31.52 -30.72
CA ALA A 676 25.49 30.80 -29.78
C ALA A 676 24.66 29.95 -28.80
N LYS A 677 23.57 30.52 -28.27
CA LYS A 677 22.65 29.85 -27.36
C LYS A 677 21.84 28.76 -28.07
N GLN A 678 21.41 29.02 -29.30
CA GLN A 678 20.71 28.03 -30.12
C GLN A 678 21.59 26.81 -30.41
N LYS A 679 22.87 27.03 -30.76
CA LYS A 679 23.83 25.93 -30.97
C LYS A 679 24.09 25.13 -29.69
N LEU A 680 24.17 25.81 -28.54
CA LEU A 680 24.32 25.14 -27.25
C LEU A 680 23.12 24.24 -26.95
N ILE A 681 21.90 24.76 -27.12
CA ILE A 681 20.66 24.00 -26.90
C ILE A 681 20.60 22.78 -27.82
N TYR A 682 20.93 22.90 -29.11
CA TYR A 682 20.97 21.74 -30.00
C TYR A 682 22.10 20.75 -29.66
N ALA A 683 23.25 21.23 -29.18
CA ALA A 683 24.35 20.36 -28.77
C ALA A 683 24.03 19.56 -27.49
N ASN A 684 23.22 20.14 -26.61
CA ASN A 684 22.77 19.54 -25.35
C ASN A 684 21.43 18.78 -25.49
N ALA A 685 20.90 18.68 -26.71
CA ALA A 685 19.64 17.99 -26.95
C ALA A 685 19.79 16.49 -26.66
N GLU A 686 18.87 15.96 -25.85
CA GLU A 686 18.77 14.53 -25.56
C GLU A 686 18.26 13.73 -26.76
N GLU A 687 18.05 12.44 -26.58
CA GLU A 687 17.51 11.57 -27.62
C GLU A 687 16.13 12.04 -28.11
N THR A 688 15.89 11.85 -29.40
CA THR A 688 14.62 12.18 -30.05
C THR A 688 13.50 11.28 -29.52
N ILE A 689 12.45 11.89 -28.98
CA ILE A 689 11.26 11.21 -28.46
C ILE A 689 10.16 11.24 -29.53
N GLY A 690 9.49 10.10 -29.71
CA GLY A 690 8.52 9.83 -30.77
C GLY A 690 7.26 10.72 -30.76
N VAL A 691 6.37 10.45 -31.73
CA VAL A 691 5.27 11.32 -32.17
C VAL A 691 4.35 11.83 -31.04
N TYR A 692 4.02 13.14 -31.09
CA TYR A 692 3.17 13.90 -30.15
C TYR A 692 1.76 13.35 -29.92
#